data_AF-C5MAA9-F1
#
_entry.id   AF-C5MAA9-F1
#
_cell.length_a   1.000
_cell.length_b   1.000
_cell.length_c   1.000
_cell.angle_alpha   90.00
_cell.angle_beta   90.00
_cell.angle_gamma   90.00
#
_symmetry.space_group_name_H-M   'P 1'
#
loop_
_entity.id
_entity.type
_entity.pdbx_description
1 polymer ?
#
loop_
_entity_poly.entity_id
_entity_poly.type
_entity_poly.pdbx_seq_one_letter_code
_entity_poly.pdbx_strand_id
1 'polypeptide(L)'
;MVCFFLAIFFSLHFFFFQFRTVNQTPSFNNHSNRGIHLLEKQMSKVLLIRKPYTGSLSKIRAIPAHSVVLRCNEARYFSTNHGSLLSQISSTPAYLEYITRSANKESPNERTHKKPKFIIEQYLTDKFTKEIVTLVKLGKLQDIVDRAERLTPELIIYVIEKSMADCPPMPSNATNVEVPYFISHKQLRFQNPYYKFINSKVPYLYDMVKRASPAPVLYPYYIWLYYHMNDTEGIAKLSTVISRMNSRTIVYFLSSFIHNYELETFKKYFHTIIINSSKNLPSSLLDGLIPQLIGHNIVFENLFFVFQLWMNSPKCEAPSAESISLILLEFYRFGTAHEIKEFKRLIKKYNNHYLIKTIDYQFEIINREYLSFKKNITQEDLDIIASMQPQDRDVEFYYRWLYFMIRYSNMDSINFVLKLYKDSASNVQLPSRFFKVLLDYYEKHDKFIPLLQLLEASKESISYDPSYLSTIVKTFIYSYSRFAPQFVSRLNEWLGEPYFNLTQLSSQFYPYHLHSRINKWKYKEPEWQEVKFSPNRDENYYQSQVDFRVQHGFRNLLARGVRPDFKMALDTFRFGNLDDRLYIKSLLIQTRQYNHKNQKTLELRSLKHPSLEKEDLLRYFETNKDQLNDSHKFYFVRMLMDYDLLEEAKFLIDSIDDSYLNDKNKMFKIILELRMCMMANDFESMAEVLTRFKLHDDQLYISPYLLNQTLNIENALYNKLRKNQQTMDQEMLISGKDCLMKLRLFIGDVKLLLEKDEQEMTQLIDKTISILNQWKENGK
;
A
#
# COMPACT_ATOMS: atom_id res chain seq x y z
N MET A 1 -38.74 -25.39 -11.88
CA MET A 1 -38.06 -24.35 -12.70
C MET A 1 -36.78 -23.81 -12.08
N VAL A 2 -36.71 -23.52 -10.76
CA VAL A 2 -35.47 -23.04 -10.10
C VAL A 2 -34.33 -24.09 -10.08
N CYS A 3 -34.65 -25.39 -10.01
CA CYS A 3 -33.64 -26.46 -10.13
C CYS A 3 -33.10 -26.66 -11.56
N PHE A 4 -33.82 -26.20 -12.59
CA PHE A 4 -33.41 -26.34 -14.00
C PHE A 4 -32.40 -25.25 -14.40
N PHE A 5 -32.51 -24.05 -13.80
CA PHE A 5 -31.51 -22.98 -13.94
C PHE A 5 -30.20 -23.30 -13.20
N LEU A 6 -30.25 -23.99 -12.06
CA LEU A 6 -29.07 -24.48 -11.35
C LEU A 6 -28.27 -25.51 -12.17
N ALA A 7 -28.94 -26.42 -12.89
CA ALA A 7 -28.27 -27.41 -13.73
C ALA A 7 -27.60 -26.78 -14.98
N ILE A 8 -28.21 -25.76 -15.59
CA ILE A 8 -27.66 -25.05 -16.75
C ILE A 8 -26.47 -24.17 -16.34
N PHE A 9 -26.53 -23.51 -15.18
CA PHE A 9 -25.42 -22.67 -14.69
C PHE A 9 -24.20 -23.48 -14.23
N PHE A 10 -24.41 -24.63 -13.58
CA PHE A 10 -23.30 -25.55 -13.25
C PHE A 10 -22.69 -26.23 -14.48
N SER A 11 -23.50 -26.52 -15.51
CA SER A 11 -23.00 -27.10 -16.76
C SER A 11 -22.15 -26.11 -17.57
N LEU A 12 -22.52 -24.82 -17.59
CA LEU A 12 -21.72 -23.78 -18.26
C LEU A 12 -20.42 -23.46 -17.50
N HIS A 13 -20.40 -23.55 -16.18
CA HIS A 13 -19.20 -23.31 -15.38
C HIS A 13 -18.19 -24.47 -15.44
N PHE A 14 -18.66 -25.70 -15.67
CA PHE A 14 -17.82 -26.88 -15.89
C PHE A 14 -17.33 -26.99 -17.34
N PHE A 15 -18.13 -26.59 -18.33
CA PHE A 15 -17.73 -26.59 -19.75
C PHE A 15 -16.61 -25.58 -20.07
N PHE A 16 -16.59 -24.42 -19.41
CA PHE A 16 -15.52 -23.43 -19.59
C PHE A 16 -14.18 -23.80 -18.93
N PHE A 17 -14.16 -24.81 -18.06
CA PHE A 17 -12.96 -25.24 -17.34
C PHE A 17 -12.26 -26.47 -17.96
N GLN A 18 -12.87 -27.15 -18.95
CA GLN A 18 -12.30 -28.36 -19.57
C GLN A 18 -11.98 -28.27 -21.07
N PHE A 19 -12.38 -27.23 -21.80
CA PHE A 19 -11.95 -27.01 -23.19
C PHE A 19 -10.96 -25.85 -23.31
N ARG A 20 -9.70 -26.10 -22.91
CA ARG A 20 -8.56 -25.31 -23.40
C ARG A 20 -7.27 -26.13 -23.48
N THR A 21 -7.37 -27.37 -23.93
CA THR A 21 -6.28 -28.15 -24.52
C THR A 21 -6.88 -29.17 -25.49
N VAL A 22 -6.14 -29.45 -26.57
CA VAL A 22 -6.33 -30.45 -27.64
C VAL A 22 -6.68 -29.87 -29.02
N ASN A 23 -5.66 -30.03 -29.87
CA ASN A 23 -5.55 -29.81 -31.32
C ASN A 23 -6.70 -30.42 -32.13
N GLN A 24 -7.14 -29.73 -33.19
CA GLN A 24 -7.60 -30.39 -34.41
C GLN A 24 -7.13 -29.61 -35.66
N THR A 25 -6.28 -30.30 -36.41
CA THR A 25 -5.93 -30.07 -37.82
C THR A 25 -7.15 -30.27 -38.73
N PRO A 26 -7.32 -29.49 -39.81
CA PRO A 26 -8.28 -29.84 -40.86
C PRO A 26 -7.60 -30.67 -41.96
N SER A 27 -8.21 -31.83 -42.26
CA SER A 27 -7.88 -32.68 -43.40
C SER A 27 -8.51 -32.13 -44.69
N PHE A 28 -7.72 -32.20 -45.77
CA PHE A 28 -8.08 -31.92 -47.15
C PHE A 28 -8.94 -33.04 -47.75
N ASN A 29 -9.87 -32.69 -48.65
CA ASN A 29 -9.98 -33.38 -49.96
C ASN A 29 -10.76 -32.58 -51.03
N ASN A 30 -9.99 -32.17 -52.04
CA ASN A 30 -10.21 -31.98 -53.49
C ASN A 30 -11.62 -32.11 -54.12
N HIS A 31 -11.96 -31.13 -54.98
CA HIS A 31 -11.87 -31.28 -56.45
C HIS A 31 -12.14 -29.97 -57.25
N SER A 32 -11.17 -29.61 -58.11
CA SER A 32 -11.29 -28.97 -59.46
C SER A 32 -11.85 -27.53 -59.56
N ASN A 33 -11.42 -26.61 -60.43
CA ASN A 33 -10.52 -26.64 -61.59
C ASN A 33 -10.22 -25.20 -62.07
N ARG A 34 -9.03 -24.97 -62.66
CA ARG A 34 -8.61 -23.88 -63.59
C ARG A 34 -8.54 -22.44 -63.02
N GLY A 35 -7.52 -21.61 -63.22
CA GLY A 35 -6.27 -21.64 -64.01
C GLY A 35 -5.69 -20.22 -64.09
N ILE A 36 -4.44 -20.10 -64.59
CA ILE A 36 -3.68 -18.88 -64.99
C ILE A 36 -2.84 -18.24 -63.86
N HIS A 37 -1.58 -18.65 -63.67
CA HIS A 37 -0.32 -18.16 -64.29
C HIS A 37 0.20 -16.77 -63.86
N LEU A 38 1.39 -16.82 -63.23
CA LEU A 38 2.59 -15.97 -63.42
C LEU A 38 2.78 -14.66 -62.64
N LEU A 39 4.03 -14.58 -62.11
CA LEU A 39 4.82 -13.42 -61.60
C LEU A 39 4.58 -13.05 -60.12
N GLU A 40 5.56 -12.96 -59.22
CA GLU A 40 7.02 -13.13 -59.30
C GLU A 40 7.60 -13.08 -57.85
N LYS A 41 8.70 -13.83 -57.62
CA LYS A 41 9.74 -13.65 -56.58
C LYS A 41 9.35 -13.73 -55.08
N GLN A 42 9.60 -14.89 -54.45
CA GLN A 42 10.88 -15.31 -53.80
C GLN A 42 11.06 -14.69 -52.40
N MET A 43 10.79 -15.46 -51.34
CA MET A 43 11.72 -16.38 -50.64
C MET A 43 12.60 -15.63 -49.63
N SER A 44 12.97 -16.12 -48.45
CA SER A 44 12.73 -17.33 -47.66
C SER A 44 13.50 -17.14 -46.36
N LYS A 45 13.07 -17.86 -45.32
CA LYS A 45 13.85 -18.23 -44.11
C LYS A 45 15.37 -18.33 -44.37
N VAL A 46 16.18 -17.73 -43.49
CA VAL A 46 17.52 -18.24 -43.15
C VAL A 46 17.82 -18.02 -41.65
N LEU A 47 18.05 -19.14 -40.96
CA LEU A 47 18.75 -19.29 -39.68
C LEU A 47 20.23 -18.89 -39.82
N LEU A 48 20.80 -18.13 -38.87
CA LEU A 48 22.25 -18.06 -38.61
C LEU A 48 22.44 -17.76 -37.09
N ILE A 49 22.79 -18.73 -36.25
CA ILE A 49 24.14 -19.26 -35.96
C ILE A 49 25.15 -18.15 -35.60
N ARG A 50 25.47 -18.06 -34.30
CA ARG A 50 26.62 -17.34 -33.73
C ARG A 50 27.92 -18.06 -34.11
N LYS A 51 28.93 -17.29 -34.53
CA LYS A 51 30.35 -17.69 -34.46
C LYS A 51 31.10 -16.75 -33.51
N PRO A 52 32.04 -17.26 -32.68
CA PRO A 52 32.93 -16.46 -31.86
C PRO A 52 34.22 -16.12 -32.62
N TYR A 53 34.88 -15.03 -32.25
CA TYR A 53 36.28 -14.76 -32.61
C TYR A 53 37.14 -14.69 -31.34
N THR A 54 38.28 -15.38 -31.40
CA THR A 54 39.29 -15.57 -30.34
C THR A 54 40.65 -14.98 -30.74
N GLY A 55 41.39 -14.48 -29.75
CA GLY A 55 42.87 -14.35 -29.71
C GLY A 55 43.44 -12.94 -29.97
N SER A 56 44.51 -12.43 -29.33
CA SER A 56 45.44 -12.94 -28.29
C SER A 56 46.46 -11.83 -27.87
N LEU A 57 46.64 -11.63 -26.55
CA LEU A 57 47.82 -11.24 -25.72
C LEU A 57 49.00 -10.37 -26.22
N SER A 58 49.37 -9.31 -25.45
CA SER A 58 50.59 -9.25 -24.57
C SER A 58 50.77 -7.89 -23.83
N LYS A 59 51.58 -7.90 -22.75
CA LYS A 59 51.74 -6.90 -21.65
C LYS A 59 52.57 -5.63 -22.00
N ILE A 60 52.30 -4.49 -21.33
CA ILE A 60 53.25 -3.60 -20.57
C ILE A 60 52.51 -2.31 -20.10
N ARG A 61 52.89 -1.79 -18.91
CA ARG A 61 52.35 -0.61 -18.18
C ARG A 61 52.57 0.73 -18.89
N ALA A 62 51.58 1.63 -18.85
CA ALA A 62 51.70 3.07 -18.50
C ALA A 62 50.31 3.77 -18.48
N ILE A 63 50.07 4.63 -17.48
CA ILE A 63 49.04 5.70 -17.41
C ILE A 63 49.77 7.03 -17.77
N PRO A 64 49.19 8.15 -18.30
CA PRO A 64 47.77 8.58 -18.34
C PRO A 64 47.23 9.23 -19.66
N ALA A 65 45.93 9.56 -19.60
CA ALA A 65 45.22 10.72 -20.19
C ALA A 65 44.42 10.59 -21.51
N HIS A 66 43.11 10.87 -21.35
CA HIS A 66 42.10 11.48 -22.24
C HIS A 66 41.65 10.83 -23.57
N SER A 67 40.40 10.36 -23.57
CA SER A 67 39.27 10.79 -24.44
C SER A 67 38.05 9.88 -24.15
N VAL A 68 36.98 10.40 -23.53
CA VAL A 68 35.72 10.87 -24.15
C VAL A 68 35.09 9.86 -25.12
N VAL A 69 33.95 9.27 -24.74
CA VAL A 69 32.70 9.20 -25.54
C VAL A 69 31.56 8.52 -24.73
N LEU A 70 30.52 9.33 -24.50
CA LEU A 70 29.07 9.09 -24.43
C LEU A 70 28.49 7.96 -23.52
N ARG A 71 28.07 8.36 -22.32
CA ARG A 71 27.10 7.63 -21.47
C ARG A 71 25.73 8.30 -21.57
N CYS A 72 24.76 7.59 -22.15
CA CYS A 72 23.35 7.98 -22.14
C CYS A 72 22.68 7.46 -20.86
N ASN A 73 21.97 8.33 -20.15
CA ASN A 73 21.65 8.18 -18.74
C ASN A 73 20.14 8.38 -18.47
N GLU A 74 19.68 7.67 -17.44
CA GLU A 74 18.49 7.91 -16.62
C GLU A 74 17.10 7.40 -17.07
N ALA A 75 16.56 6.49 -16.25
CA ALA A 75 15.13 6.24 -16.16
C ALA A 75 14.69 6.20 -14.69
N ARG A 76 13.88 7.21 -14.30
CA ARG A 76 13.33 7.42 -12.95
C ARG A 76 12.07 6.55 -12.71
N TYR A 77 11.88 6.08 -11.48
CA TYR A 77 10.74 5.27 -11.04
C TYR A 77 9.96 5.99 -9.94
N PHE A 78 8.63 5.83 -9.94
CA PHE A 78 7.72 6.28 -8.90
C PHE A 78 7.25 5.06 -8.10
N SER A 79 7.21 5.19 -6.76
CA SER A 79 6.78 4.14 -5.83
C SER A 79 5.40 4.46 -5.28
N THR A 80 4.41 3.59 -5.50
CA THR A 80 3.07 3.69 -4.92
C THR A 80 2.86 2.55 -3.92
N ASN A 81 3.06 2.81 -2.62
CA ASN A 81 2.71 1.87 -1.56
C ASN A 81 1.29 2.21 -1.07
N HIS A 82 0.33 1.33 -1.35
CA HIS A 82 -1.03 1.38 -0.84
C HIS A 82 -1.23 0.20 0.12
N GLY A 83 -1.22 0.45 1.44
CA GLY A 83 -1.33 -0.62 2.43
C GLY A 83 -1.81 -0.25 3.84
N SER A 84 -2.28 0.96 4.11
CA SER A 84 -2.59 1.39 5.50
C SER A 84 -4.08 1.52 5.86
N LEU A 85 -5.00 1.02 5.02
CA LEU A 85 -6.43 1.42 5.05
C LEU A 85 -7.32 0.70 6.10
N LEU A 86 -6.80 -0.17 6.96
CA LEU A 86 -7.66 -1.07 7.77
C LEU A 86 -7.23 -1.13 9.24
N SER A 87 -7.50 -0.04 9.94
CA SER A 87 -7.56 0.07 11.40
C SER A 87 -8.23 1.44 11.64
N GLN A 88 -9.42 1.62 12.21
CA GLN A 88 -9.86 1.28 13.56
C GLN A 88 -11.32 1.80 13.65
N ILE A 89 -12.29 0.97 14.00
CA ILE A 89 -13.68 1.41 14.23
C ILE A 89 -14.01 1.30 15.71
N SER A 90 -14.63 2.36 16.22
CA SER A 90 -15.01 2.55 17.61
C SER A 90 -16.40 1.98 17.86
N SER A 91 -16.44 0.84 18.53
CA SER A 91 -17.39 0.62 19.60
C SER A 91 -16.55 0.34 20.83
N THR A 92 -16.83 1.00 21.95
CA THR A 92 -16.35 0.57 23.27
C THR A 92 -16.57 -0.94 23.35
N PRO A 93 -15.53 -1.78 23.35
CA PRO A 93 -15.78 -3.20 23.39
C PRO A 93 -16.32 -3.47 24.78
N ALA A 94 -17.51 -4.07 24.87
CA ALA A 94 -18.02 -4.76 26.06
C ALA A 94 -17.11 -5.94 26.50
N TYR A 95 -15.84 -5.95 26.07
CA TYR A 95 -14.82 -6.96 26.22
C TYR A 95 -14.09 -6.87 27.56
N LEU A 96 -13.89 -5.67 28.10
CA LEU A 96 -13.49 -5.54 29.51
C LEU A 96 -14.64 -5.97 30.44
N GLU A 97 -15.90 -5.77 30.05
CA GLU A 97 -17.05 -6.31 30.80
C GLU A 97 -17.10 -7.85 30.81
N TYR A 98 -16.74 -8.52 29.70
CA TYR A 98 -16.73 -10.00 29.64
C TYR A 98 -15.55 -10.65 30.39
N ILE A 99 -14.40 -9.98 30.48
CA ILE A 99 -13.23 -10.47 31.24
C ILE A 99 -13.35 -10.13 32.74
N THR A 100 -14.07 -9.06 33.12
CA THR A 100 -14.08 -8.56 34.52
C THR A 100 -15.42 -8.64 35.28
N ARG A 101 -16.58 -8.97 34.66
CA ARG A 101 -17.82 -9.18 35.44
C ARG A 101 -17.99 -10.62 35.92
N SER A 102 -17.97 -10.72 37.25
CA SER A 102 -18.60 -11.75 38.06
C SER A 102 -20.03 -12.06 37.61
N ALA A 103 -20.33 -13.35 37.57
CA ALA A 103 -21.64 -13.92 37.29
C ALA A 103 -22.73 -13.37 38.25
N ASN A 104 -23.45 -12.33 37.83
CA ASN A 104 -24.83 -11.99 38.24
C ASN A 104 -25.32 -10.76 37.47
N LYS A 105 -25.98 -10.98 36.32
CA LYS A 105 -27.04 -10.17 35.67
C LYS A 105 -27.09 -10.51 34.17
N GLU A 106 -27.54 -11.72 33.87
CA GLU A 106 -28.24 -12.00 32.61
C GLU A 106 -29.72 -11.92 32.91
N SER A 107 -30.50 -11.23 32.08
CA SER A 107 -31.95 -11.37 32.07
C SER A 107 -32.31 -12.84 31.79
N PRO A 108 -33.29 -13.40 32.50
CA PRO A 108 -33.49 -14.84 32.57
C PRO A 108 -34.27 -15.29 31.33
N ASN A 109 -33.62 -15.95 30.37
CA ASN A 109 -34.22 -17.01 29.53
C ASN A 109 -33.23 -17.61 28.53
N GLU A 110 -32.13 -18.21 29.01
CA GLU A 110 -31.48 -19.30 28.29
C GLU A 110 -31.16 -20.42 29.27
N ARG A 111 -31.80 -21.58 29.08
CA ARG A 111 -31.66 -22.75 29.94
C ARG A 111 -30.25 -23.33 29.82
N THR A 112 -29.41 -23.00 30.80
CA THR A 112 -28.43 -23.87 31.48
C THR A 112 -27.59 -24.82 30.62
N HIS A 113 -26.44 -24.34 30.15
CA HIS A 113 -25.18 -25.06 30.38
C HIS A 113 -24.41 -24.30 31.46
N LYS A 114 -24.44 -24.80 32.70
CA LYS A 114 -23.64 -24.25 33.80
C LYS A 114 -22.16 -24.33 33.41
N LYS A 115 -21.51 -23.18 33.15
CA LYS A 115 -20.04 -23.08 33.09
C LYS A 115 -19.49 -23.62 34.42
N PRO A 116 -18.54 -24.56 34.44
CA PRO A 116 -17.89 -24.97 35.68
C PRO A 116 -17.15 -23.76 36.25
N LYS A 117 -17.63 -23.21 37.37
CA LYS A 117 -16.89 -22.23 38.16
C LYS A 117 -15.75 -22.97 38.84
N PHE A 118 -14.50 -22.57 38.56
CA PHE A 118 -13.37 -23.01 39.38
C PHE A 118 -13.49 -22.37 40.77
N ILE A 119 -13.99 -23.13 41.72
CA ILE A 119 -14.06 -22.72 43.13
C ILE A 119 -12.69 -23.06 43.73
N ILE A 120 -11.82 -22.06 43.85
CA ILE A 120 -10.46 -22.19 44.43
C ILE A 120 -10.52 -22.93 45.78
N GLU A 121 -11.58 -22.72 46.56
CA GLU A 121 -11.81 -23.34 47.88
C GLU A 121 -11.96 -24.86 47.84
N GLN A 122 -12.38 -25.47 46.73
CA GLN A 122 -12.52 -26.93 46.60
C GLN A 122 -11.21 -27.65 46.23
N TYR A 123 -10.21 -26.94 45.72
CA TYR A 123 -8.94 -27.51 45.22
C TYR A 123 -7.71 -27.03 46.01
N LEU A 124 -7.92 -26.19 47.03
CA LEU A 124 -6.90 -25.73 47.99
C LEU A 124 -6.41 -26.81 48.97
N THR A 125 -6.77 -28.07 48.79
CA THR A 125 -6.24 -29.20 49.59
C THR A 125 -4.95 -29.77 49.02
N ASP A 126 -4.66 -29.57 47.74
CA ASP A 126 -3.45 -30.09 47.07
C ASP A 126 -2.27 -29.11 47.14
N LYS A 127 -1.10 -29.60 47.60
CA LYS A 127 0.15 -28.84 47.74
C LYS A 127 0.62 -28.28 46.39
N PHE A 128 0.40 -29.02 45.31
CA PHE A 128 0.79 -28.62 43.96
C PHE A 128 -0.04 -27.44 43.44
N THR A 129 -1.36 -27.49 43.65
CA THR A 129 -2.26 -26.38 43.26
C THR A 129 -1.93 -25.08 44.00
N LYS A 130 -1.57 -25.15 45.29
CA LYS A 130 -1.08 -23.98 46.06
C LYS A 130 0.23 -23.40 45.52
N GLU A 131 1.16 -24.26 45.13
CA GLU A 131 2.43 -23.86 44.53
C GLU A 131 2.20 -23.10 43.22
N ILE A 132 1.38 -23.63 42.30
CA ILE A 132 1.04 -22.98 41.04
C ILE A 132 0.33 -21.64 41.25
N VAL A 133 -0.66 -21.57 42.16
CA VAL A 133 -1.34 -20.31 42.48
C VAL A 133 -0.37 -19.24 43.01
N THR A 134 0.64 -19.67 43.80
CA THR A 134 1.69 -18.78 44.31
C THR A 134 2.60 -18.29 43.18
N LEU A 135 3.01 -19.18 42.27
CA LEU A 135 3.83 -18.83 41.11
C LEU A 135 3.12 -17.86 40.16
N VAL A 136 1.81 -18.01 39.95
CA VAL A 136 1.00 -17.08 39.16
C VAL A 136 1.00 -15.69 39.78
N LYS A 137 0.78 -15.59 41.11
CA LYS A 137 0.82 -14.31 41.83
C LYS A 137 2.19 -13.64 41.77
N LEU A 138 3.27 -14.42 41.76
CA LEU A 138 4.64 -13.93 41.63
C LEU A 138 5.04 -13.63 40.18
N GLY A 139 4.16 -13.87 39.19
CA GLY A 139 4.44 -13.65 37.77
C GLY A 139 5.49 -14.59 37.16
N LYS A 140 5.83 -15.69 37.83
CA LYS A 140 6.89 -16.64 37.43
C LYS A 140 6.36 -17.69 36.46
N LEU A 141 6.06 -17.25 35.23
CA LEU A 141 5.44 -18.12 34.21
C LEU A 141 6.35 -19.26 33.73
N GLN A 142 7.66 -19.05 33.66
CA GLN A 142 8.61 -20.10 33.26
C GLN A 142 8.55 -21.31 34.21
N ASP A 143 8.50 -21.06 35.52
CA ASP A 143 8.42 -22.12 36.54
C ASP A 143 7.12 -22.95 36.45
N ILE A 144 6.06 -22.34 35.91
CA ILE A 144 4.78 -23.01 35.65
C ILE A 144 4.87 -23.87 34.39
N VAL A 145 5.53 -23.39 33.33
CA VAL A 145 5.77 -24.13 32.08
C VAL A 145 6.54 -25.42 32.32
N ASP A 146 7.51 -25.41 33.25
CA ASP A 146 8.31 -26.59 33.57
C ASP A 146 7.53 -27.68 34.33
N ARG A 147 6.36 -27.33 34.86
CA ARG A 147 5.45 -28.23 35.58
C ARG A 147 4.17 -28.53 34.80
N ALA A 148 4.10 -28.10 33.53
CA ALA A 148 2.87 -28.09 32.73
C ALA A 148 2.22 -29.46 32.53
N GLU A 149 3.00 -30.54 32.51
CA GLU A 149 2.51 -31.93 32.34
C GLU A 149 1.58 -32.39 33.47
N ARG A 150 1.68 -31.76 34.66
CA ARG A 150 0.88 -32.09 35.85
C ARG A 150 -0.32 -31.16 36.05
N LEU A 151 -0.53 -30.18 35.17
CA LEU A 151 -1.61 -29.21 35.31
C LEU A 151 -2.95 -29.82 34.85
N THR A 152 -3.98 -29.65 35.67
CA THR A 152 -5.36 -29.97 35.25
C THR A 152 -5.90 -28.90 34.31
N PRO A 153 -6.88 -29.22 33.44
CA PRO A 153 -7.48 -28.24 32.53
C PRO A 153 -8.03 -27.00 33.23
N GLU A 154 -8.63 -27.16 34.41
CA GLU A 154 -9.18 -26.04 35.20
C GLU A 154 -8.07 -25.13 35.74
N LEU A 155 -6.95 -25.71 36.16
CA LEU A 155 -5.79 -24.95 36.65
C LEU A 155 -5.11 -24.17 35.51
N ILE A 156 -5.10 -24.72 34.29
CA ILE A 156 -4.61 -24.02 33.09
C ILE A 156 -5.47 -22.79 32.78
N ILE A 157 -6.80 -22.92 32.85
CA ILE A 157 -7.72 -21.78 32.66
C ILE A 157 -7.42 -20.71 33.71
N TYR A 158 -7.28 -21.10 34.98
CA TYR A 158 -6.95 -20.17 36.06
C TYR A 158 -5.62 -19.44 35.82
N VAL A 159 -4.57 -20.15 35.39
CA VAL A 159 -3.26 -19.55 35.07
C VAL A 159 -3.42 -18.52 33.94
N ILE A 160 -4.12 -18.87 32.85
CA ILE A 160 -4.31 -17.95 31.71
C ILE A 160 -5.10 -16.72 32.14
N GLU A 161 -6.25 -16.90 32.80
CA GLU A 161 -7.12 -15.80 33.21
C GLU A 161 -6.42 -14.85 34.18
N LYS A 162 -5.68 -15.37 35.17
CA LYS A 162 -4.95 -14.53 36.12
C LYS A 162 -3.72 -13.87 35.52
N SER A 163 -3.04 -14.54 34.60
CA SER A 163 -1.89 -13.95 33.89
C SER A 163 -2.29 -12.82 32.95
N MET A 164 -3.57 -12.78 32.55
CA MET A 164 -4.14 -11.79 31.63
C MET A 164 -5.05 -10.77 32.33
N ALA A 165 -5.23 -10.85 33.66
CA ALA A 165 -6.18 -10.02 34.41
C ALA A 165 -5.87 -8.51 34.32
N ASP A 166 -4.58 -8.16 34.31
CA ASP A 166 -4.10 -6.77 34.26
C ASP A 166 -3.76 -6.31 32.82
N CYS A 167 -4.36 -6.95 31.81
CA CYS A 167 -4.10 -6.60 30.42
C CYS A 167 -4.66 -5.19 30.11
N PRO A 168 -3.85 -4.27 29.55
CA PRO A 168 -4.35 -2.99 29.08
C PRO A 168 -5.48 -3.15 28.04
N PRO A 169 -6.28 -2.10 27.76
CA PRO A 169 -7.26 -2.19 26.69
C PRO A 169 -6.56 -2.35 25.33
N MET A 170 -7.11 -3.24 24.49
CA MET A 170 -6.63 -3.41 23.12
C MET A 170 -6.76 -2.08 22.37
N PRO A 171 -5.70 -1.62 21.68
CA PRO A 171 -5.85 -0.47 20.78
C PRO A 171 -6.89 -0.81 19.73
N SER A 172 -7.74 0.15 19.38
CA SER A 172 -8.79 -0.06 18.39
C SER A 172 -8.19 -0.64 17.09
N ASN A 173 -8.91 -1.52 16.41
CA ASN A 173 -8.52 -2.08 15.12
C ASN A 173 -9.78 -2.39 14.30
N ALA A 174 -9.66 -2.46 12.97
CA ALA A 174 -10.81 -2.66 12.09
C ALA A 174 -11.36 -4.09 12.15
N THR A 175 -10.59 -5.01 12.72
CA THR A 175 -10.85 -6.46 12.69
C THR A 175 -11.42 -6.98 13.99
N ASN A 176 -11.43 -6.19 15.07
CA ASN A 176 -11.67 -6.63 16.45
C ASN A 176 -10.81 -7.84 16.87
N VAL A 177 -9.70 -8.07 16.17
CA VAL A 177 -8.76 -9.18 16.35
C VAL A 177 -7.36 -8.61 16.38
N GLU A 178 -6.65 -8.87 17.47
CA GLU A 178 -5.28 -8.39 17.67
C GLU A 178 -4.30 -8.97 16.64
N VAL A 179 -3.24 -8.21 16.36
CA VAL A 179 -2.18 -8.66 15.45
C VAL A 179 -1.37 -9.76 16.14
N PRO A 180 -1.09 -10.90 15.46
CA PRO A 180 -0.49 -12.06 16.10
C PRO A 180 0.96 -11.79 16.51
N TYR A 181 1.44 -12.55 17.52
CA TYR A 181 2.75 -12.36 18.15
C TYR A 181 3.90 -12.45 17.13
N PHE A 182 3.86 -13.43 16.22
CA PHE A 182 4.90 -13.62 15.21
C PHE A 182 5.07 -12.40 14.27
N ILE A 183 4.05 -11.54 14.14
CA ILE A 183 4.13 -10.27 13.40
C ILE A 183 4.53 -9.12 14.32
N SER A 184 4.00 -9.08 15.55
CA SER A 184 4.07 -7.90 16.40
C SER A 184 5.37 -7.77 17.21
N HIS A 185 5.98 -8.87 17.64
CA HIS A 185 7.10 -8.87 18.60
C HIS A 185 8.35 -8.09 18.19
N LYS A 186 8.59 -7.88 16.89
CA LYS A 186 9.77 -7.20 16.34
C LYS A 186 9.51 -5.79 15.81
N GLN A 187 8.27 -5.29 15.84
CA GLN A 187 7.92 -4.05 15.16
C GLN A 187 7.64 -2.92 16.15
N LEU A 188 8.28 -1.76 15.93
CA LEU A 188 8.16 -0.56 16.76
C LEU A 188 6.69 -0.12 16.97
N ARG A 189 5.86 -0.22 15.93
CA ARG A 189 4.42 0.13 15.98
C ARG A 189 3.59 -0.66 17.00
N PHE A 190 4.12 -1.77 17.51
CA PHE A 190 3.48 -2.61 18.53
C PHE A 190 4.21 -2.56 19.88
N GLN A 191 4.96 -1.48 20.13
CA GLN A 191 5.55 -1.22 21.45
C GLN A 191 4.61 -0.48 22.42
N ASN A 192 3.32 -0.41 22.11
CA ASN A 192 2.32 0.13 23.04
C ASN A 192 2.12 -0.81 24.26
N PRO A 193 1.52 -0.31 25.35
CA PRO A 193 1.37 -1.08 26.58
C PRO A 193 0.67 -2.43 26.39
N TYR A 194 -0.37 -2.47 25.54
CA TYR A 194 -1.12 -3.68 25.23
C TYR A 194 -0.26 -4.77 24.61
N TYR A 195 0.40 -4.48 23.49
CA TYR A 195 1.19 -5.48 22.77
C TYR A 195 2.47 -5.86 23.53
N LYS A 196 3.07 -4.94 24.31
CA LYS A 196 4.17 -5.29 25.22
C LYS A 196 3.72 -6.32 26.26
N PHE A 197 2.55 -6.12 26.85
CA PHE A 197 1.97 -7.06 27.81
C PHE A 197 1.74 -8.43 27.15
N ILE A 198 0.99 -8.48 26.05
CA ILE A 198 0.66 -9.75 25.35
C ILE A 198 1.92 -10.47 24.88
N ASN A 199 2.84 -9.77 24.22
CA ASN A 199 4.04 -10.37 23.65
C ASN A 199 4.98 -10.91 24.72
N SER A 200 4.89 -10.44 25.97
CA SER A 200 5.67 -10.98 27.09
C SER A 200 5.10 -12.28 27.65
N LYS A 201 3.82 -12.60 27.40
CA LYS A 201 3.10 -13.71 28.06
C LYS A 201 2.80 -14.87 27.10
N VAL A 202 2.42 -14.55 25.87
CA VAL A 202 1.96 -15.52 24.86
C VAL A 202 2.93 -16.69 24.64
N PRO A 203 4.26 -16.50 24.49
CA PRO A 203 5.18 -17.62 24.29
C PRO A 203 5.14 -18.64 25.43
N TYR A 204 5.17 -18.16 26.69
CA TYR A 204 5.11 -19.01 27.87
C TYR A 204 3.77 -19.75 27.99
N LEU A 205 2.65 -19.06 27.71
CA LEU A 205 1.33 -19.68 27.75
C LEU A 205 1.18 -20.76 26.67
N TYR A 206 1.75 -20.55 25.48
CA TYR A 206 1.78 -21.54 24.41
C TYR A 206 2.60 -22.77 24.80
N ASP A 207 3.81 -22.60 25.35
CA ASP A 207 4.65 -23.71 25.77
C ASP A 207 4.00 -24.53 26.90
N MET A 208 3.33 -23.86 27.85
CA MET A 208 2.55 -24.51 28.90
C MET A 208 1.43 -25.37 28.31
N VAL A 209 0.64 -24.80 27.39
CA VAL A 209 -0.48 -25.49 26.77
C VAL A 209 -0.04 -26.66 25.91
N LYS A 210 1.10 -26.56 25.21
CA LYS A 210 1.64 -27.62 24.36
C LYS A 210 2.09 -28.85 25.16
N ARG A 211 2.56 -28.65 26.40
CA ARG A 211 2.99 -29.71 27.32
C ARG A 211 1.82 -30.31 28.12
N ALA A 212 0.70 -29.62 28.20
CA ALA A 212 -0.48 -30.09 28.90
C ALA A 212 -1.29 -31.12 28.08
N SER A 213 -2.08 -31.94 28.78
CA SER A 213 -3.00 -32.87 28.13
C SER A 213 -4.15 -32.13 27.42
N PRO A 214 -4.51 -32.51 26.18
CA PRO A 214 -5.55 -31.83 25.41
C PRO A 214 -6.93 -32.02 26.06
N ALA A 215 -7.63 -30.90 26.32
CA ALA A 215 -8.98 -30.93 26.88
C ALA A 215 -9.96 -30.07 26.06
N PRO A 216 -11.21 -30.51 25.84
CA PRO A 216 -12.18 -29.76 25.03
C PRO A 216 -12.48 -28.35 25.55
N VAL A 217 -12.45 -28.15 26.87
CA VAL A 217 -12.68 -26.84 27.50
C VAL A 217 -11.59 -25.82 27.13
N LEU A 218 -10.40 -26.30 26.76
CA LEU A 218 -9.25 -25.47 26.42
C LEU A 218 -9.16 -25.08 24.94
N TYR A 219 -9.99 -25.64 24.07
CA TYR A 219 -9.92 -25.40 22.62
C TYR A 219 -9.94 -23.92 22.19
N PRO A 220 -10.75 -23.02 22.80
CA PRO A 220 -10.68 -21.59 22.49
C PRO A 220 -9.31 -20.98 22.78
N TYR A 221 -8.66 -21.39 23.88
CA TYR A 221 -7.32 -20.94 24.25
C TYR A 221 -6.25 -21.53 23.33
N TYR A 222 -6.41 -22.78 22.91
CA TYR A 222 -5.50 -23.41 21.95
C TYR A 222 -5.52 -22.67 20.62
N ILE A 223 -6.71 -22.38 20.08
CA ILE A 223 -6.86 -21.63 18.82
C ILE A 223 -6.23 -20.24 18.94
N TRP A 224 -6.46 -19.54 20.05
CA TRP A 224 -5.87 -18.23 20.29
C TRP A 224 -4.34 -18.28 20.35
N LEU A 225 -3.76 -19.20 21.13
CA LEU A 225 -2.30 -19.34 21.25
C LEU A 225 -1.66 -19.80 19.93
N TYR A 226 -2.27 -20.74 19.23
CA TYR A 226 -1.78 -21.21 17.93
C TYR A 226 -1.83 -20.11 16.87
N TYR A 227 -2.87 -19.27 16.88
CA TYR A 227 -2.94 -18.07 16.04
C TYR A 227 -1.76 -17.13 16.29
N HIS A 228 -1.44 -16.86 17.56
CA HIS A 228 -0.34 -15.97 17.90
C HIS A 228 1.04 -16.54 17.56
N MET A 229 1.23 -17.85 17.73
CA MET A 229 2.52 -18.53 17.51
C MET A 229 2.69 -19.07 16.09
N ASN A 230 1.71 -18.86 15.21
CA ASN A 230 1.69 -19.36 13.83
C ASN A 230 1.73 -20.89 13.69
N ASP A 231 1.10 -21.62 14.61
CA ASP A 231 1.01 -23.08 14.57
C ASP A 231 -0.17 -23.53 13.70
N THR A 232 0.04 -23.55 12.38
CA THR A 232 -0.99 -23.94 11.40
C THR A 232 -1.36 -25.42 11.48
N GLU A 233 -0.43 -26.30 11.86
CA GLU A 233 -0.68 -27.72 12.04
C GLU A 233 -1.57 -27.98 13.25
N GLY A 234 -1.30 -27.32 14.38
CA GLY A 234 -2.13 -27.37 15.58
C GLY A 234 -3.56 -26.89 15.29
N ILE A 235 -3.70 -25.80 14.53
CA ILE A 235 -5.01 -25.28 14.12
C ILE A 235 -5.75 -26.27 13.21
N ALA A 236 -5.08 -26.86 12.22
CA ALA A 236 -5.70 -27.82 11.32
C ALA A 236 -6.29 -29.03 12.06
N LYS A 237 -5.63 -29.51 13.12
CA LYS A 237 -6.13 -30.60 13.98
C LYS A 237 -7.43 -30.24 14.71
N LEU A 238 -7.65 -28.96 15.03
CA LEU A 238 -8.85 -28.47 15.72
C LEU A 238 -10.03 -28.17 14.78
N SER A 239 -9.87 -28.40 13.47
CA SER A 239 -10.90 -28.10 12.46
C SER A 239 -12.21 -28.88 12.63
N THR A 240 -12.19 -30.05 13.25
CA THR A 240 -13.40 -30.88 13.44
C THR A 240 -14.36 -30.31 14.48
N VAL A 241 -13.87 -29.47 15.41
CA VAL A 241 -14.65 -28.94 16.54
C VAL A 241 -15.04 -27.48 16.35
N ILE A 242 -14.44 -26.79 15.37
CA ILE A 242 -14.59 -25.34 15.18
C ILE A 242 -16.03 -24.91 14.86
N SER A 243 -16.83 -25.75 14.19
CA SER A 243 -18.22 -25.45 13.82
C SER A 243 -19.16 -25.27 15.02
N ARG A 244 -18.74 -25.70 16.22
CA ARG A 244 -19.50 -25.55 17.47
C ARG A 244 -19.03 -24.38 18.33
N MET A 245 -17.98 -23.67 17.92
CA MET A 245 -17.36 -22.59 18.67
C MET A 245 -18.08 -21.25 18.49
N ASN A 246 -17.73 -20.26 19.32
CA ASN A 246 -18.25 -18.90 19.19
C ASN A 246 -17.66 -18.20 17.95
N SER A 247 -18.32 -17.13 17.50
CA SER A 247 -17.90 -16.38 16.29
C SER A 247 -16.47 -15.87 16.39
N ARG A 248 -16.05 -15.36 17.55
CA ARG A 248 -14.71 -14.81 17.73
C ARG A 248 -13.60 -15.86 17.61
N THR A 249 -13.76 -17.03 18.22
CA THR A 249 -12.82 -18.16 18.10
C THR A 249 -12.77 -18.67 16.65
N ILE A 250 -13.91 -18.67 15.95
CA ILE A 250 -13.94 -18.96 14.51
C ILE A 250 -13.14 -17.92 13.72
N VAL A 251 -13.25 -16.62 14.04
CA VAL A 251 -12.44 -15.59 13.38
C VAL A 251 -10.95 -15.84 13.62
N TYR A 252 -10.48 -16.07 14.86
CA TYR A 252 -9.06 -16.39 15.11
C TYR A 252 -8.58 -17.62 14.32
N PHE A 253 -9.39 -18.68 14.28
CA PHE A 253 -9.09 -19.89 13.49
C PHE A 253 -8.90 -19.59 12.01
N LEU A 254 -9.82 -18.83 11.42
CA LEU A 254 -9.78 -18.47 10.00
C LEU A 254 -8.68 -17.44 9.69
N SER A 255 -8.44 -16.49 10.59
CA SER A 255 -7.40 -15.47 10.50
C SER A 255 -6.00 -16.06 10.40
N SER A 256 -5.75 -17.21 11.03
CA SER A 256 -4.48 -17.92 10.92
C SER A 256 -4.14 -18.29 9.47
N PHE A 257 -5.13 -18.71 8.69
CA PHE A 257 -4.92 -19.03 7.28
C PHE A 257 -4.82 -17.75 6.41
N ILE A 258 -5.50 -16.67 6.78
CA ILE A 258 -5.40 -15.37 6.09
C ILE A 258 -3.99 -14.77 6.26
N HIS A 259 -3.46 -14.71 7.49
CA HIS A 259 -2.12 -14.17 7.76
C HIS A 259 -1.00 -15.01 7.13
N ASN A 260 -1.20 -16.31 6.99
CA ASN A 260 -0.29 -17.20 6.25
C ASN A 260 -0.52 -17.18 4.73
N TYR A 261 -1.48 -16.39 4.23
CA TYR A 261 -1.81 -16.29 2.82
C TYR A 261 -2.13 -17.66 2.17
N GLU A 262 -2.93 -18.47 2.88
CA GLU A 262 -3.39 -19.81 2.48
C GLU A 262 -4.90 -19.78 2.19
N LEU A 263 -5.30 -19.08 1.12
CA LEU A 263 -6.71 -18.75 0.91
C LEU A 263 -7.55 -19.95 0.48
N GLU A 264 -6.99 -20.93 -0.22
CA GLU A 264 -7.72 -22.14 -0.58
C GLU A 264 -8.08 -22.98 0.66
N THR A 265 -7.17 -23.08 1.61
CA THR A 265 -7.42 -23.72 2.91
C THR A 265 -8.46 -22.94 3.72
N PHE A 266 -8.35 -21.61 3.74
CA PHE A 266 -9.36 -20.74 4.34
C PHE A 266 -10.76 -20.97 3.72
N LYS A 267 -10.88 -20.98 2.38
CA LYS A 267 -12.17 -21.19 1.69
C LYS A 267 -12.78 -22.54 2.03
N LYS A 268 -11.97 -23.61 2.06
CA LYS A 268 -12.41 -24.95 2.45
C LYS A 268 -13.01 -24.94 3.85
N TYR A 269 -12.32 -24.36 4.83
CA TYR A 269 -12.82 -24.33 6.20
C TYR A 269 -14.00 -23.37 6.38
N PHE A 270 -13.97 -22.18 5.77
CA PHE A 270 -15.07 -21.23 5.81
C PHE A 270 -16.37 -21.85 5.28
N HIS A 271 -16.29 -22.54 4.13
CA HIS A 271 -17.42 -23.29 3.57
C HIS A 271 -17.92 -24.40 4.49
N THR A 272 -16.99 -25.18 5.04
CA THR A 272 -17.31 -26.25 5.99
C THR A 272 -18.03 -25.71 7.24
N ILE A 273 -17.59 -24.56 7.76
CA ILE A 273 -18.19 -23.92 8.93
C ILE A 273 -19.62 -23.46 8.64
N ILE A 274 -19.85 -22.82 7.48
CA ILE A 274 -21.19 -22.35 7.09
C ILE A 274 -22.17 -23.52 6.95
N ILE A 275 -21.74 -24.63 6.34
CA ILE A 275 -22.61 -25.80 6.16
C ILE A 275 -22.87 -26.51 7.50
N ASN A 276 -21.81 -26.76 8.28
CA ASN A 276 -21.87 -27.62 9.46
C ASN A 276 -22.26 -26.89 10.75
N SER A 277 -22.35 -25.56 10.74
CA SER A 277 -22.86 -24.83 11.90
C SER A 277 -24.29 -25.24 12.20
N SER A 278 -24.55 -25.57 13.46
CA SER A 278 -25.90 -25.82 13.98
C SER A 278 -26.59 -24.54 14.46
N LYS A 279 -25.85 -23.43 14.57
CA LYS A 279 -26.33 -22.12 15.04
C LYS A 279 -26.31 -21.09 13.91
N ASN A 280 -27.18 -20.09 14.00
CA ASN A 280 -27.09 -18.91 13.13
C ASN A 280 -25.75 -18.21 13.37
N LEU A 281 -25.02 -17.95 12.28
CA LEU A 281 -23.73 -17.29 12.31
C LEU A 281 -23.94 -15.77 12.31
N PRO A 282 -23.39 -15.04 13.30
CA PRO A 282 -23.65 -13.61 13.46
C PRO A 282 -22.86 -12.77 12.45
N SER A 283 -23.37 -11.58 12.12
CA SER A 283 -22.69 -10.64 11.20
C SER A 283 -21.27 -10.25 11.65
N SER A 284 -21.03 -10.23 12.96
CA SER A 284 -19.73 -9.91 13.57
C SER A 284 -18.57 -10.80 13.09
N LEU A 285 -18.88 -12.03 12.63
CA LEU A 285 -17.89 -12.91 12.03
C LEU A 285 -17.37 -12.35 10.70
N LEU A 286 -18.27 -11.84 9.84
CA LEU A 286 -17.86 -11.15 8.60
C LEU A 286 -17.12 -9.85 8.90
N ASP A 287 -17.58 -9.10 9.89
CA ASP A 287 -16.96 -7.82 10.28
C ASP A 287 -15.50 -8.03 10.70
N GLY A 288 -15.18 -9.17 11.33
CA GLY A 288 -13.80 -9.54 11.63
C GLY A 288 -12.98 -9.99 10.42
N LEU A 289 -13.59 -10.67 9.43
CA LEU A 289 -12.88 -11.30 8.30
C LEU A 289 -12.68 -10.38 7.08
N ILE A 290 -13.70 -9.62 6.68
CA ILE A 290 -13.67 -8.79 5.46
C ILE A 290 -12.51 -7.79 5.49
N PRO A 291 -12.26 -7.03 6.59
CA PRO A 291 -11.10 -6.15 6.67
C PRO A 291 -9.78 -6.93 6.52
N GLN A 292 -9.65 -8.13 7.10
CA GLN A 292 -8.42 -8.92 6.98
C GLN A 292 -8.17 -9.38 5.55
N LEU A 293 -9.21 -9.89 4.87
CA LEU A 293 -9.14 -10.32 3.48
C LEU A 293 -8.69 -9.18 2.56
N ILE A 294 -9.31 -8.00 2.69
CA ILE A 294 -8.94 -6.81 1.92
C ILE A 294 -7.50 -6.38 2.25
N GLY A 295 -7.12 -6.37 3.53
CA GLY A 295 -5.79 -5.98 4.00
C GLY A 295 -4.65 -6.89 3.51
N HIS A 296 -4.94 -8.17 3.26
CA HIS A 296 -3.96 -9.14 2.76
C HIS A 296 -3.91 -9.20 1.22
N ASN A 297 -4.54 -8.26 0.51
CA ASN A 297 -4.46 -8.20 -0.95
C ASN A 297 -4.91 -9.52 -1.61
N ILE A 298 -6.02 -10.09 -1.15
CA ILE A 298 -6.59 -11.27 -1.79
C ILE A 298 -7.15 -10.92 -3.17
N VAL A 299 -7.28 -11.93 -4.03
CA VAL A 299 -7.95 -11.80 -5.33
C VAL A 299 -9.43 -11.46 -5.13
N PHE A 300 -9.97 -10.55 -5.97
CA PHE A 300 -11.32 -10.00 -5.83
C PHE A 300 -12.39 -11.11 -5.86
N GLU A 301 -12.23 -12.11 -6.72
CA GLU A 301 -13.10 -13.27 -6.85
C GLU A 301 -13.22 -14.05 -5.54
N ASN A 302 -12.14 -14.14 -4.76
CA ASN A 302 -12.17 -14.83 -3.47
C ASN A 302 -12.93 -14.02 -2.41
N LEU A 303 -12.84 -12.68 -2.44
CA LEU A 303 -13.66 -11.82 -1.58
C LEU A 303 -15.14 -11.96 -1.94
N PHE A 304 -15.44 -11.96 -3.24
CA PHE A 304 -16.81 -12.10 -3.73
C PHE A 304 -17.38 -13.49 -3.41
N PHE A 305 -16.58 -14.56 -3.51
CA PHE A 305 -16.97 -15.91 -3.07
C PHE A 305 -17.42 -15.93 -1.61
N VAL A 306 -16.64 -15.32 -0.70
CA VAL A 306 -16.99 -15.23 0.73
C VAL A 306 -18.33 -14.52 0.92
N PHE A 307 -18.53 -13.40 0.21
CA PHE A 307 -19.78 -12.65 0.27
C PHE A 307 -20.99 -13.43 -0.27
N GLN A 308 -20.85 -14.05 -1.45
CA GLN A 308 -21.92 -14.84 -2.06
C GLN A 308 -22.33 -16.02 -1.21
N LEU A 309 -21.34 -16.75 -0.66
CA LEU A 309 -21.60 -17.90 0.19
C LEU A 309 -22.36 -17.51 1.46
N TRP A 310 -22.02 -16.36 2.03
CA TRP A 310 -22.73 -15.82 3.20
C TRP A 310 -24.17 -15.42 2.87
N MET A 311 -24.38 -14.65 1.80
CA MET A 311 -25.70 -14.16 1.41
C MET A 311 -26.67 -15.26 0.98
N ASN A 312 -26.15 -16.36 0.42
CA ASN A 312 -26.96 -17.48 -0.05
C ASN A 312 -27.25 -18.52 1.04
N SER A 313 -26.63 -18.41 2.23
CA SER A 313 -26.83 -19.36 3.32
C SER A 313 -27.97 -18.89 4.24
N PRO A 314 -29.00 -19.73 4.48
CA PRO A 314 -30.08 -19.40 5.41
C PRO A 314 -29.62 -19.37 6.88
N LYS A 315 -28.42 -19.89 7.17
CA LYS A 315 -27.84 -19.94 8.52
C LYS A 315 -27.03 -18.68 8.88
N CYS A 316 -26.94 -17.71 7.96
CA CYS A 316 -26.12 -16.53 8.13
C CYS A 316 -27.02 -15.30 8.34
N GLU A 317 -26.67 -14.46 9.33
CA GLU A 317 -27.35 -13.17 9.51
C GLU A 317 -27.04 -12.20 8.37
N ALA A 318 -27.86 -11.18 8.21
CA ALA A 318 -27.60 -10.13 7.23
C ALA A 318 -26.25 -9.43 7.54
N PRO A 319 -25.37 -9.18 6.54
CA PRO A 319 -24.11 -8.47 6.76
C PRO A 319 -24.33 -7.07 7.36
N SER A 320 -23.37 -6.57 8.13
CA SER A 320 -23.40 -5.20 8.62
C SER A 320 -23.23 -4.19 7.49
N ALA A 321 -23.74 -2.97 7.68
CA ALA A 321 -23.54 -1.89 6.71
C ALA A 321 -22.05 -1.55 6.50
N GLU A 322 -21.23 -1.72 7.55
CA GLU A 322 -19.79 -1.52 7.50
C GLU A 322 -19.10 -2.52 6.55
N SER A 323 -19.37 -3.81 6.72
CA SER A 323 -18.86 -4.86 5.83
C SER A 323 -19.30 -4.65 4.38
N ILE A 324 -20.57 -4.31 4.16
CA ILE A 324 -21.09 -3.99 2.81
C ILE A 324 -20.35 -2.79 2.22
N SER A 325 -20.10 -1.75 3.01
CA SER A 325 -19.39 -0.55 2.57
C SER A 325 -17.95 -0.88 2.12
N LEU A 326 -17.24 -1.76 2.83
CA LEU A 326 -15.89 -2.19 2.47
C LEU A 326 -15.89 -3.03 1.19
N ILE A 327 -16.87 -3.92 1.03
CA ILE A 327 -17.04 -4.72 -0.18
C ILE A 327 -17.37 -3.81 -1.37
N LEU A 328 -18.28 -2.83 -1.21
CA LEU A 328 -18.63 -1.87 -2.25
C LEU A 328 -17.41 -1.08 -2.75
N LEU A 329 -16.51 -0.67 -1.85
CA LEU A 329 -15.24 -0.03 -2.23
C LEU A 329 -14.37 -0.93 -3.10
N GLU A 330 -14.29 -2.23 -2.82
CA GLU A 330 -13.55 -3.17 -3.65
C GLU A 330 -14.26 -3.42 -5.00
N PHE A 331 -15.59 -3.42 -5.05
CA PHE A 331 -16.35 -3.42 -6.31
C PHE A 331 -16.05 -2.19 -7.17
N TYR A 332 -15.96 -0.99 -6.59
CA TYR A 332 -15.57 0.20 -7.35
C TYR A 332 -14.11 0.17 -7.82
N ARG A 333 -13.25 -0.60 -7.15
CA ARG A 333 -11.83 -0.74 -7.51
C ARG A 333 -11.58 -1.80 -8.58
N PHE A 334 -12.30 -2.92 -8.53
CA PHE A 334 -12.01 -4.13 -9.31
C PHE A 334 -13.22 -4.69 -10.07
N GLY A 335 -14.42 -4.27 -9.73
CA GLY A 335 -15.65 -4.72 -10.38
C GLY A 335 -15.86 -4.08 -11.75
N THR A 336 -16.52 -4.81 -12.64
CA THR A 336 -17.05 -4.29 -13.90
C THR A 336 -18.31 -3.47 -13.65
N ALA A 337 -18.69 -2.59 -14.60
CA ALA A 337 -19.92 -1.80 -14.50
C ALA A 337 -21.17 -2.68 -14.32
N HIS A 338 -21.21 -3.86 -14.96
CA HIS A 338 -22.28 -4.83 -14.79
C HIS A 338 -22.30 -5.41 -13.37
N GLU A 339 -21.17 -5.89 -12.85
CA GLU A 339 -21.07 -6.44 -11.50
C GLU A 339 -21.43 -5.40 -10.43
N ILE A 340 -21.04 -4.13 -10.61
CA ILE A 340 -21.41 -3.04 -9.71
C ILE A 340 -22.93 -2.83 -9.71
N LYS A 341 -23.57 -2.83 -10.88
CA LYS A 341 -25.03 -2.70 -11.00
C LYS A 341 -25.77 -3.84 -10.31
N GLU A 342 -25.33 -5.07 -10.51
CA GLU A 342 -25.90 -6.25 -9.86
C GLU A 342 -25.67 -6.21 -8.34
N PHE A 343 -24.47 -5.85 -7.89
CA PHE A 343 -24.19 -5.71 -6.47
C PHE A 343 -25.06 -4.64 -5.81
N LYS A 344 -25.24 -3.47 -6.45
CA LYS A 344 -26.17 -2.42 -5.97
C LYS A 344 -27.61 -2.90 -5.87
N ARG A 345 -28.07 -3.76 -6.78
CA ARG A 345 -29.39 -4.39 -6.69
C ARG A 345 -29.49 -5.31 -5.46
N LEU A 346 -28.46 -6.11 -5.19
CA LEU A 346 -28.40 -7.00 -4.03
C LEU A 346 -28.39 -6.24 -2.69
N ILE A 347 -27.71 -5.10 -2.63
CA ILE A 347 -27.59 -4.30 -1.39
C ILE A 347 -28.66 -3.21 -1.26
N LYS A 348 -29.72 -3.23 -2.08
CA LYS A 348 -30.76 -2.18 -2.12
C LYS A 348 -31.32 -1.80 -0.75
N LYS A 349 -31.45 -2.77 0.17
CA LYS A 349 -31.92 -2.56 1.55
C LYS A 349 -31.02 -1.63 2.38
N TYR A 350 -29.76 -1.46 2.00
CA TYR A 350 -28.79 -0.63 2.71
C TYR A 350 -28.58 0.75 2.05
N ASN A 351 -29.22 1.05 0.92
CA ASN A 351 -28.98 2.29 0.15
C ASN A 351 -29.23 3.58 0.96
N ASN A 352 -30.05 3.52 2.00
CA ASN A 352 -30.34 4.68 2.85
C ASN A 352 -29.24 4.94 3.89
N HIS A 353 -28.35 3.99 4.13
CA HIS A 353 -27.28 4.10 5.12
C HIS A 353 -26.20 5.10 4.68
N TYR A 354 -25.79 6.00 5.57
CA TYR A 354 -24.82 7.08 5.26
C TYR A 354 -23.50 6.53 4.69
N LEU A 355 -22.95 5.44 5.22
CA LEU A 355 -21.70 4.84 4.71
C LEU A 355 -21.77 4.47 3.22
N ILE A 356 -22.91 3.95 2.74
CA ILE A 356 -23.06 3.54 1.35
C ILE A 356 -23.26 4.76 0.46
N LYS A 357 -24.10 5.72 0.88
CA LYS A 357 -24.25 7.01 0.20
C LYS A 357 -22.92 7.74 0.07
N THR A 358 -22.12 7.77 1.14
CA THR A 358 -20.77 8.36 1.14
C THR A 358 -19.88 7.70 0.09
N ILE A 359 -19.82 6.38 0.02
CA ILE A 359 -18.97 5.70 -0.98
C ILE A 359 -19.48 5.97 -2.40
N ASP A 360 -20.78 5.88 -2.62
CA ASP A 360 -21.38 6.13 -3.92
C ASP A 360 -21.05 7.54 -4.40
N TYR A 361 -21.16 8.54 -3.52
CA TYR A 361 -20.86 9.93 -3.85
C TYR A 361 -19.37 10.19 -4.05
N GLN A 362 -18.51 9.59 -3.23
CA GLN A 362 -17.06 9.63 -3.44
C GLN A 362 -16.65 9.06 -4.80
N PHE A 363 -17.28 7.96 -5.22
CA PHE A 363 -17.04 7.38 -6.55
C PHE A 363 -17.54 8.29 -7.67
N GLU A 364 -18.70 8.94 -7.49
CA GLU A 364 -19.22 9.92 -8.44
C GLU A 364 -18.24 11.09 -8.65
N ILE A 365 -17.79 11.73 -7.56
CA ILE A 365 -16.80 12.83 -7.61
C ILE A 365 -15.52 12.38 -8.31
N ILE A 366 -15.02 11.17 -8.00
CA ILE A 366 -13.80 10.64 -8.65
C ILE A 366 -13.97 10.53 -10.17
N ASN A 367 -15.15 10.10 -10.63
CA ASN A 367 -15.41 9.86 -12.05
C ASN A 367 -15.72 11.13 -12.84
N ARG A 368 -16.21 12.20 -12.21
CA ARG A 368 -16.40 13.51 -12.87
C ARG A 368 -15.11 14.00 -13.53
N GLU A 369 -13.99 13.85 -12.83
CA GLU A 369 -12.66 14.25 -13.32
C GLU A 369 -11.67 13.11 -13.25
N TYR A 370 -11.95 11.95 -13.86
CA TYR A 370 -11.17 10.72 -13.64
C TYR A 370 -9.63 10.87 -13.80
N LEU A 371 -9.17 11.75 -14.68
CA LEU A 371 -7.75 11.94 -15.03
C LEU A 371 -6.97 12.88 -14.09
N SER A 372 -7.64 13.78 -13.37
CA SER A 372 -7.01 14.75 -12.48
C SER A 372 -6.53 14.09 -11.18
N PHE A 373 -5.41 14.58 -10.61
CA PHE A 373 -4.96 14.09 -9.29
C PHE A 373 -5.88 14.53 -8.16
N LYS A 374 -6.22 15.81 -8.15
CA LYS A 374 -7.17 16.43 -7.23
C LYS A 374 -8.49 16.61 -7.95
N LYS A 375 -9.58 16.41 -7.25
CA LYS A 375 -10.96 16.55 -7.73
C LYS A 375 -11.44 17.92 -7.30
N ASN A 376 -12.05 18.64 -8.23
CA ASN A 376 -12.76 19.86 -7.88
C ASN A 376 -13.96 19.53 -6.98
N ILE A 377 -14.02 20.16 -5.82
CA ILE A 377 -15.12 20.01 -4.85
C ILE A 377 -15.93 21.30 -4.90
N THR A 378 -17.15 21.23 -5.42
CA THR A 378 -18.07 22.36 -5.53
C THR A 378 -18.76 22.66 -4.20
N GLN A 379 -19.35 23.85 -4.06
CA GLN A 379 -20.15 24.18 -2.88
C GLN A 379 -21.36 23.22 -2.71
N GLU A 380 -21.98 22.83 -3.83
CA GLU A 380 -23.07 21.84 -3.83
C GLU A 380 -22.61 20.48 -3.27
N ASP A 381 -21.37 20.05 -3.56
CA ASP A 381 -20.80 18.84 -2.97
C ASP A 381 -20.70 18.95 -1.45
N LEU A 382 -20.29 20.12 -0.93
CA LEU A 382 -20.18 20.36 0.51
C LEU A 382 -21.55 20.32 1.19
N ASP A 383 -22.56 20.91 0.56
CA ASP A 383 -23.94 20.92 1.06
C ASP A 383 -24.53 19.50 1.08
N ILE A 384 -24.29 18.72 0.02
CA ILE A 384 -24.67 17.32 -0.08
C ILE A 384 -23.98 16.50 1.02
N ILE A 385 -22.67 16.68 1.24
CA ILE A 385 -21.92 16.01 2.31
C ILE A 385 -22.53 16.36 3.68
N ALA A 386 -22.83 17.63 3.95
CA ALA A 386 -23.44 18.06 5.20
C ALA A 386 -24.81 17.42 5.42
N SER A 387 -25.61 17.24 4.37
CA SER A 387 -26.93 16.59 4.44
C SER A 387 -26.87 15.08 4.75
N MET A 388 -25.75 14.40 4.50
CA MET A 388 -25.57 12.97 4.73
C MET A 388 -25.15 12.61 6.16
N GLN A 389 -25.05 13.58 7.07
CA GLN A 389 -24.60 13.34 8.43
C GLN A 389 -25.47 12.28 9.15
N PRO A 390 -24.84 11.30 9.82
CA PRO A 390 -25.58 10.34 10.64
C PRO A 390 -26.20 11.02 11.86
N GLN A 391 -27.42 10.64 12.22
CA GLN A 391 -28.09 11.11 13.44
C GLN A 391 -27.29 10.76 14.71
N ASP A 392 -26.66 9.57 14.70
CA ASP A 392 -25.84 9.06 15.81
C ASP A 392 -24.43 9.67 15.88
N ARG A 393 -24.11 10.62 14.98
CA ARG A 393 -22.81 11.32 14.91
C ARG A 393 -21.61 10.37 14.83
N ASP A 394 -21.79 9.27 14.12
CA ASP A 394 -20.72 8.28 13.96
C ASP A 394 -19.46 8.91 13.34
N VAL A 395 -18.37 8.82 14.09
CA VAL A 395 -17.06 9.35 13.74
C VAL A 395 -16.53 8.72 12.43
N GLU A 396 -17.00 7.53 12.04
CA GLU A 396 -16.60 6.85 10.78
C GLU A 396 -17.00 7.64 9.53
N PHE A 397 -18.14 8.34 9.57
CA PHE A 397 -18.56 9.22 8.48
C PHE A 397 -17.51 10.30 8.19
N TYR A 398 -17.11 11.03 9.23
CA TYR A 398 -16.11 12.10 9.16
C TYR A 398 -14.73 11.56 8.78
N TYR A 399 -14.34 10.40 9.32
CA TYR A 399 -13.09 9.73 8.97
C TYR A 399 -12.98 9.46 7.46
N ARG A 400 -14.05 8.93 6.85
CA ARG A 400 -14.06 8.60 5.42
C ARG A 400 -13.99 9.83 4.53
N TRP A 401 -14.71 10.89 4.88
CA TRP A 401 -14.61 12.16 4.16
C TRP A 401 -13.26 12.82 4.34
N LEU A 402 -12.71 12.82 5.55
CA LEU A 402 -11.36 13.35 5.82
C LEU A 402 -10.30 12.60 5.00
N TYR A 403 -10.37 11.27 4.96
CA TYR A 403 -9.47 10.45 4.16
C TYR A 403 -9.60 10.74 2.65
N PHE A 404 -10.83 10.93 2.17
CA PHE A 404 -11.10 11.30 0.79
C PHE A 404 -10.53 12.68 0.46
N MET A 405 -10.80 13.71 1.28
CA MET A 405 -10.32 15.08 1.06
C MET A 405 -8.80 15.17 1.10
N ILE A 406 -8.14 14.42 1.99
CA ILE A 406 -6.66 14.37 2.02
C ILE A 406 -6.08 13.79 0.75
N ARG A 407 -6.74 12.78 0.18
CA ARG A 407 -6.26 12.14 -1.04
C ARG A 407 -6.57 12.98 -2.29
N TYR A 408 -7.78 13.51 -2.37
CA TYR A 408 -8.35 14.03 -3.61
C TYR A 408 -8.64 15.53 -3.59
N SER A 409 -8.51 16.23 -2.46
CA SER A 409 -8.83 17.66 -2.37
C SER A 409 -7.72 18.48 -1.68
N ASN A 410 -8.05 19.70 -1.26
CA ASN A 410 -7.20 20.71 -0.65
C ASN A 410 -7.43 20.85 0.87
N MET A 411 -6.65 21.73 1.51
CA MET A 411 -6.74 22.00 2.94
C MET A 411 -8.07 22.63 3.35
N ASP A 412 -8.71 23.42 2.47
CA ASP A 412 -10.02 24.03 2.77
C ASP A 412 -11.10 22.97 2.94
N SER A 413 -11.11 21.96 2.07
CA SER A 413 -12.03 20.81 2.17
C SER A 413 -11.74 19.97 3.42
N ILE A 414 -10.48 19.85 3.82
CA ILE A 414 -10.09 19.19 5.07
C ILE A 414 -10.63 19.97 6.27
N ASN A 415 -10.42 21.28 6.29
CA ASN A 415 -10.90 22.18 7.33
C ASN A 415 -12.43 22.18 7.43
N PHE A 416 -13.13 22.08 6.29
CA PHE A 416 -14.57 21.88 6.26
C PHE A 416 -14.99 20.63 7.03
N VAL A 417 -14.40 19.46 6.74
CA VAL A 417 -14.76 18.20 7.44
C VAL A 417 -14.41 18.28 8.93
N LEU A 418 -13.28 18.89 9.28
CA LEU A 418 -12.89 19.09 10.69
C LEU A 418 -13.84 20.04 11.42
N LYS A 419 -14.29 21.11 10.78
CA LYS A 419 -15.31 22.02 11.32
C LYS A 419 -16.65 21.31 11.49
N LEU A 420 -17.08 20.57 10.47
CA LEU A 420 -18.30 19.76 10.50
C LEU A 420 -18.30 18.78 11.68
N TYR A 421 -17.14 18.13 11.94
CA TYR A 421 -16.97 17.27 13.10
C TYR A 421 -17.06 18.06 14.42
N LYS A 422 -16.33 19.17 14.55
CA LYS A 422 -16.33 20.00 15.76
C LYS A 422 -17.71 20.56 16.10
N ASP A 423 -18.46 21.01 15.10
CA ASP A 423 -19.80 21.56 15.28
C ASP A 423 -20.80 20.46 15.73
N SER A 424 -20.53 19.20 15.37
CA SER A 424 -21.33 18.04 15.76
C SER A 424 -20.90 17.40 17.09
N ALA A 425 -19.62 17.46 17.47
CA ALA A 425 -19.09 16.76 18.62
C ALA A 425 -19.12 17.64 19.88
N SER A 426 -19.74 17.15 20.95
CA SER A 426 -19.74 17.82 22.26
C SER A 426 -18.37 17.80 22.95
N ASN A 427 -17.45 16.94 22.50
CA ASN A 427 -16.06 16.86 22.96
C ASN A 427 -15.11 17.45 21.91
N VAL A 428 -14.28 18.39 22.34
CA VAL A 428 -13.33 19.17 21.51
C VAL A 428 -12.11 18.33 21.05
N GLN A 429 -11.89 17.15 21.64
CA GLN A 429 -10.69 16.35 21.40
C GLN A 429 -10.76 15.60 20.06
N LEU A 430 -9.72 15.78 19.24
CA LEU A 430 -9.60 15.12 17.94
C LEU A 430 -9.29 13.62 18.12
N PRO A 431 -10.01 12.72 17.44
CA PRO A 431 -9.67 11.29 17.45
C PRO A 431 -8.26 11.03 16.91
N SER A 432 -7.51 10.12 17.53
CA SER A 432 -6.15 9.73 17.10
C SER A 432 -6.07 9.31 15.63
N ARG A 433 -7.15 8.73 15.09
CA ARG A 433 -7.24 8.36 13.68
C ARG A 433 -7.31 9.55 12.71
N PHE A 434 -7.89 10.68 13.12
CA PHE A 434 -7.89 11.90 12.30
C PHE A 434 -6.49 12.47 12.24
N PHE A 435 -5.82 12.50 13.39
CA PHE A 435 -4.45 12.94 13.49
C PHE A 435 -3.49 12.13 12.59
N LYS A 436 -3.60 10.80 12.60
CA LYS A 436 -2.83 9.95 11.67
C LYS A 436 -3.09 10.29 10.21
N VAL A 437 -4.35 10.55 9.84
CA VAL A 437 -4.74 10.89 8.47
C VAL A 437 -4.20 12.27 8.08
N LEU A 438 -4.14 13.23 9.00
CA LEU A 438 -3.46 14.51 8.81
C LEU A 438 -1.94 14.36 8.66
N LEU A 439 -1.29 13.48 9.43
CA LEU A 439 0.12 13.15 9.21
C LEU A 439 0.35 12.56 7.82
N ASP A 440 -0.51 11.65 7.37
CA ASP A 440 -0.45 11.06 6.02
C ASP A 440 -0.64 12.12 4.91
N TYR A 441 -1.38 13.21 5.17
CA TYR A 441 -1.50 14.33 4.24
C TYR A 441 -0.15 15.02 4.05
N TYR A 442 0.51 15.40 5.14
CA TYR A 442 1.80 16.07 5.07
C TYR A 442 2.91 15.15 4.53
N GLU A 443 2.87 13.84 4.80
CA GLU A 443 3.76 12.86 4.15
C GLU A 443 3.60 12.88 2.63
N LYS A 444 2.36 12.88 2.11
CA LYS A 444 2.10 12.85 0.66
C LYS A 444 2.49 14.15 -0.05
N HIS A 445 2.43 15.26 0.66
CA HIS A 445 2.71 16.59 0.12
C HIS A 445 4.15 17.07 0.39
N ASP A 446 4.99 16.21 0.99
CA ASP A 446 6.39 16.49 1.33
C ASP A 446 6.55 17.75 2.21
N LYS A 447 5.66 17.94 3.20
CA LYS A 447 5.61 19.14 4.06
C LYS A 447 5.97 18.84 5.52
N PHE A 448 7.26 18.82 5.84
CA PHE A 448 7.72 18.51 7.20
C PHE A 448 7.48 19.61 8.24
N ILE A 449 7.73 20.88 7.92
CA ILE A 449 7.56 21.98 8.90
C ILE A 449 6.09 22.09 9.38
N PRO A 450 5.07 22.12 8.50
CA PRO A 450 3.68 22.11 8.95
C PRO A 450 3.31 20.87 9.77
N LEU A 451 3.88 19.70 9.44
CA LEU A 451 3.70 18.49 10.24
C LEU A 451 4.30 18.65 11.64
N LEU A 452 5.46 19.29 11.77
CA LEU A 452 6.08 19.55 13.07
C LEU A 452 5.25 20.53 13.91
N GLN A 453 4.66 21.55 13.29
CA GLN A 453 3.73 22.48 13.95
C GLN A 453 2.46 21.76 14.41
N LEU A 454 1.92 20.84 13.60
CA LEU A 454 0.78 20.00 13.99
C LEU A 454 1.13 19.12 15.19
N LEU A 455 2.32 18.49 15.20
CA LEU A 455 2.81 17.71 16.33
C LEU A 455 2.89 18.57 17.60
N GLU A 456 3.53 19.73 17.50
CA GLU A 456 3.70 20.67 18.61
C GLU A 456 2.36 21.15 19.20
N ALA A 457 1.36 21.45 18.35
CA ALA A 457 0.02 21.84 18.77
C ALA A 457 -0.82 20.68 19.35
N SER A 458 -0.53 19.43 18.94
CA SER A 458 -1.32 18.25 19.32
C SER A 458 -0.77 17.48 20.51
N LYS A 459 0.48 17.76 20.93
CA LYS A 459 1.21 16.96 21.94
C LYS A 459 0.52 16.84 23.29
N GLU A 460 -0.31 17.81 23.67
CA GLU A 460 -1.07 17.81 24.93
C GLU A 460 -2.43 17.11 24.80
N SER A 461 -2.98 17.05 23.59
CA SER A 461 -4.33 16.54 23.34
C SER A 461 -4.35 15.11 22.78
N ILE A 462 -3.24 14.60 22.25
CA ILE A 462 -3.17 13.25 21.67
C ILE A 462 -2.05 12.50 22.35
N SER A 463 -2.30 11.28 22.81
CA SER A 463 -1.25 10.44 23.39
C SER A 463 -0.23 10.00 22.34
N TYR A 464 1.04 9.96 22.74
CA TYR A 464 2.12 9.47 21.89
C TYR A 464 1.91 7.99 21.51
N ASP A 465 1.97 7.68 20.21
CA ASP A 465 2.01 6.32 19.66
C ASP A 465 3.25 6.15 18.77
N PRO A 466 4.13 5.16 19.04
CA PRO A 466 5.27 4.84 18.19
C PRO A 466 4.91 4.58 16.72
N SER A 467 3.66 4.22 16.41
CA SER A 467 3.19 4.01 15.04
C SER A 467 3.28 5.26 14.15
N TYR A 468 3.24 6.46 14.74
CA TYR A 468 3.37 7.73 14.01
C TYR A 468 4.79 8.03 13.54
N LEU A 469 5.82 7.52 14.22
CA LEU A 469 7.21 7.81 13.91
C LEU A 469 7.57 7.46 12.46
N SER A 470 7.02 6.36 11.91
CA SER A 470 7.32 6.01 10.52
C SER A 470 6.86 7.07 9.52
N THR A 471 5.72 7.72 9.76
CA THR A 471 5.17 8.78 8.89
C THR A 471 5.98 10.07 9.05
N ILE A 472 6.33 10.43 10.30
CA ILE A 472 7.18 11.59 10.60
C ILE A 472 8.54 11.45 9.91
N VAL A 473 9.18 10.29 10.03
CA VAL A 473 10.49 10.02 9.42
C VAL A 473 10.43 10.06 7.90
N LYS A 474 9.41 9.46 7.29
CA LYS A 474 9.24 9.53 5.83
C LYS A 474 9.04 10.96 5.36
N THR A 475 8.22 11.74 6.07
CA THR A 475 7.99 13.14 5.73
C THR A 475 9.30 13.92 5.78
N PHE A 476 10.13 13.72 6.81
CA PHE A 476 11.47 14.32 6.87
C PHE A 476 12.34 13.87 5.69
N ILE A 477 12.38 12.58 5.37
CA ILE A 477 13.21 12.06 4.26
C ILE A 477 12.77 12.63 2.91
N TYR A 478 11.47 12.82 2.68
CA TYR A 478 10.97 13.41 1.45
C TYR A 478 11.14 14.93 1.41
N SER A 479 10.97 15.62 2.53
CA SER A 479 11.21 17.06 2.59
C SER A 479 12.69 17.43 2.66
N TYR A 480 13.58 16.61 3.22
CA TYR A 480 14.97 17.00 3.49
C TYR A 480 15.93 15.82 3.24
N SER A 481 15.80 15.17 2.09
CA SER A 481 16.48 13.89 1.80
C SER A 481 17.99 13.92 2.03
N ARG A 482 18.67 15.03 1.73
CA ARG A 482 20.13 15.18 1.93
C ARG A 482 20.57 15.01 3.39
N PHE A 483 19.70 15.34 4.34
CA PHE A 483 19.95 15.26 5.78
C PHE A 483 19.36 13.99 6.42
N ALA A 484 18.76 13.10 5.61
CA ALA A 484 18.17 11.86 6.09
C ALA A 484 19.14 11.00 6.93
N PRO A 485 20.44 10.82 6.57
CA PRO A 485 21.37 10.03 7.40
C PRO A 485 21.58 10.61 8.79
N GLN A 486 21.76 11.94 8.90
CA GLN A 486 21.95 12.62 10.17
C GLN A 486 20.71 12.50 11.06
N PHE A 487 19.53 12.74 10.48
CA PHE A 487 18.25 12.64 11.18
C PHE A 487 17.98 11.21 11.68
N VAL A 488 18.19 10.19 10.84
CA VAL A 488 17.96 8.79 11.23
C VAL A 488 18.96 8.34 12.29
N SER A 489 20.23 8.77 12.24
CA SER A 489 21.21 8.48 13.31
C SER A 489 20.73 9.03 14.64
N ARG A 490 20.41 10.33 14.70
CA ARG A 490 19.94 10.99 15.93
C ARG A 490 18.64 10.39 16.46
N LEU A 491 17.73 9.98 15.57
CA LEU A 491 16.47 9.34 15.98
C LEU A 491 16.69 7.93 16.53
N ASN A 492 17.56 7.12 15.92
CA ASN A 492 17.90 5.79 16.43
C ASN A 492 18.66 5.89 17.77
N GLU A 493 19.56 6.86 17.92
CA GLU A 493 20.22 7.17 19.20
C GLU A 493 19.19 7.51 20.29
N TRP A 494 18.21 8.37 19.97
CA TRP A 494 17.12 8.71 20.86
C TRP A 494 16.24 7.50 21.24
N LEU A 495 16.01 6.58 20.31
CA LEU A 495 15.24 5.35 20.56
C LEU A 495 16.03 4.27 21.31
N GLY A 496 17.37 4.34 21.31
CA GLY A 496 18.27 3.36 21.93
C GLY A 496 18.52 2.10 21.10
N GLU A 497 17.86 1.93 19.95
CA GLU A 497 18.04 0.80 19.03
C GLU A 497 17.88 1.23 17.56
N PRO A 498 18.52 0.52 16.60
CA PRO A 498 18.45 0.84 15.17
C PRO A 498 17.13 0.38 14.52
N TYR A 499 16.03 1.03 14.88
CA TYR A 499 14.70 0.73 14.32
C TYR A 499 14.55 1.16 12.86
N PHE A 500 15.21 2.25 12.46
CA PHE A 500 15.13 2.80 11.11
C PHE A 500 16.45 2.57 10.36
N ASN A 501 16.35 1.94 9.19
CA ASN A 501 17.49 1.73 8.30
C ASN A 501 17.23 2.44 6.98
N LEU A 502 18.23 3.20 6.51
CA LEU A 502 18.17 3.87 5.21
C LEU A 502 18.70 2.96 4.10
N THR A 503 18.06 3.07 2.94
CA THR A 503 18.56 2.50 1.68
C THR A 503 18.84 3.65 0.72
N GLN A 504 20.03 3.67 0.14
CA GLN A 504 20.40 4.65 -0.88
C GLN A 504 19.85 4.22 -2.24
N LEU A 505 19.18 5.13 -2.94
CA LEU A 505 18.65 4.97 -4.28
C LEU A 505 19.40 5.87 -5.28
N SER A 506 19.28 5.55 -6.56
CA SER A 506 19.84 6.37 -7.65
C SER A 506 19.02 7.64 -7.97
N SER A 507 18.04 8.00 -7.14
CA SER A 507 17.15 9.13 -7.38
C SER A 507 17.86 10.44 -7.02
N GLN A 508 17.87 11.41 -7.93
CA GLN A 508 18.46 12.72 -7.67
C GLN A 508 17.62 13.59 -6.72
N PHE A 509 16.30 13.33 -6.63
CA PHE A 509 15.41 14.03 -5.69
C PHE A 509 15.40 13.38 -4.31
N TYR A 510 15.32 12.04 -4.27
CA TYR A 510 15.22 11.26 -3.03
C TYR A 510 16.30 10.17 -3.01
N PRO A 511 17.57 10.55 -2.78
CA PRO A 511 18.67 9.59 -2.70
C PRO A 511 18.51 8.59 -1.56
N TYR A 512 17.65 8.85 -0.56
CA TYR A 512 17.44 7.95 0.56
C TYR A 512 15.96 7.60 0.75
N HIS A 513 15.69 6.37 1.17
CA HIS A 513 14.38 5.91 1.61
C HIS A 513 14.53 4.98 2.83
N LEU A 514 13.46 4.82 3.61
CA LEU A 514 13.40 3.78 4.63
C LEU A 514 13.41 2.39 3.97
N HIS A 515 14.26 1.50 4.49
CA HIS A 515 14.36 0.13 4.04
C HIS A 515 13.04 -0.61 4.27
N SER A 516 12.44 -1.11 3.19
CA SER A 516 11.19 -1.88 3.20
C SER A 516 11.52 -3.34 2.88
N ARG A 517 11.53 -4.21 3.90
CA ARG A 517 11.72 -5.65 3.68
C ARG A 517 10.57 -6.23 2.87
N ILE A 518 10.89 -7.14 1.95
CA ILE A 518 9.88 -7.96 1.26
C ILE A 518 9.10 -8.72 2.33
N ASN A 519 7.77 -8.71 2.20
CA ASN A 519 6.91 -9.51 3.07
C ASN A 519 7.12 -11.01 2.76
N LYS A 520 8.01 -11.65 3.52
CA LYS A 520 8.33 -13.08 3.41
C LYS A 520 7.14 -13.99 3.70
N TRP A 521 6.05 -13.51 4.31
CA TRP A 521 4.83 -14.29 4.48
C TRP A 521 3.97 -14.32 3.21
N LYS A 522 3.93 -13.19 2.49
CA LYS A 522 3.27 -13.12 1.18
C LYS A 522 4.10 -13.87 0.13
N TYR A 523 5.38 -13.51 0.04
CA TYR A 523 6.37 -14.01 -0.90
C TYR A 523 7.25 -15.04 -0.18
N LYS A 524 6.71 -16.26 0.03
CA LYS A 524 7.29 -17.31 0.90
C LYS A 524 8.57 -17.91 0.34
N GLU A 525 8.70 -17.93 -0.98
CA GLU A 525 9.83 -18.53 -1.66
C GLU A 525 11.13 -17.74 -1.38
N PRO A 526 12.26 -18.42 -1.06
CA PRO A 526 13.50 -17.76 -0.68
C PRO A 526 14.09 -16.91 -1.82
N GLU A 527 13.81 -17.26 -3.08
CA GLU A 527 14.28 -16.62 -4.30
C GLU A 527 13.68 -15.23 -4.52
N TRP A 528 12.59 -14.88 -3.80
CA TRP A 528 12.05 -13.51 -3.82
C TRP A 528 13.05 -12.54 -3.20
N GLN A 529 13.62 -11.69 -4.07
CA GLN A 529 14.55 -10.65 -3.69
C GLN A 529 14.14 -9.29 -4.22
N GLU A 530 14.66 -8.25 -3.56
CA GLU A 530 14.39 -6.86 -3.93
C GLU A 530 15.21 -6.49 -5.16
N VAL A 531 14.52 -6.07 -6.21
CA VAL A 531 15.14 -5.56 -7.43
C VAL A 531 15.57 -4.12 -7.17
N LYS A 532 16.79 -3.94 -6.66
CA LYS A 532 17.35 -2.61 -6.37
C LYS A 532 17.88 -2.00 -7.65
N PHE A 533 17.40 -0.82 -8.03
CA PHE A 533 17.95 -0.12 -9.19
C PHE A 533 19.30 0.51 -8.84
N SER A 534 20.38 -0.20 -9.16
CA SER A 534 21.76 0.27 -9.01
C SER A 534 22.30 0.82 -10.33
N PRO A 535 23.11 1.90 -10.33
CA PRO A 535 23.86 2.34 -11.51
C PRO A 535 24.86 1.26 -11.98
N ASN A 536 25.35 0.41 -11.06
CA ASN A 536 26.11 -0.81 -11.39
C ASN A 536 25.12 -1.96 -11.57
N ARG A 537 24.46 -2.01 -12.72
CA ARG A 537 23.47 -3.04 -13.03
C ARG A 537 24.16 -4.39 -13.22
N ASP A 538 23.84 -5.37 -12.37
CA ASP A 538 24.10 -6.77 -12.66
C ASP A 538 22.93 -7.31 -13.50
N GLU A 539 23.06 -7.29 -14.82
CA GLU A 539 22.02 -7.74 -15.74
C GLU A 539 21.61 -9.20 -15.52
N ASN A 540 22.56 -10.06 -15.14
CA ASN A 540 22.29 -11.47 -14.85
C ASN A 540 21.39 -11.62 -13.61
N TYR A 541 21.65 -10.80 -12.58
CA TYR A 541 20.80 -10.75 -11.40
C TYR A 541 19.37 -10.33 -11.74
N TYR A 542 19.18 -9.25 -12.53
CA TYR A 542 17.83 -8.81 -12.88
C TYR A 542 17.10 -9.83 -13.74
N GLN A 543 17.78 -10.41 -14.74
CA GLN A 543 17.16 -11.40 -15.62
C GLN A 543 16.73 -12.64 -14.84
N SER A 544 17.60 -13.17 -13.96
CA SER A 544 17.24 -14.32 -13.12
C SER A 544 16.04 -14.03 -12.20
N GLN A 545 15.94 -12.81 -11.66
CA GLN A 545 14.78 -12.38 -10.87
C GLN A 545 13.52 -12.23 -11.71
N VAL A 546 13.61 -11.71 -12.94
CA VAL A 546 12.48 -11.64 -13.88
C VAL A 546 11.99 -13.04 -14.23
N ASP A 547 12.90 -13.92 -14.64
CA ASP A 547 12.60 -15.30 -15.05
C ASP A 547 11.91 -16.06 -13.92
N PHE A 548 12.47 -16.01 -12.70
CA PHE A 548 11.85 -16.63 -11.52
C PHE A 548 10.43 -16.11 -11.27
N ARG A 549 10.25 -14.77 -11.27
CA ARG A 549 8.95 -14.16 -10.98
C ARG A 549 7.90 -14.50 -12.03
N VAL A 550 8.26 -14.51 -13.31
CA VAL A 550 7.38 -14.82 -14.44
C VAL A 550 7.02 -16.31 -14.48
N GLN A 551 8.02 -17.19 -14.35
CA GLN A 551 7.84 -18.63 -14.53
C GLN A 551 7.23 -19.32 -13.31
N HIS A 552 7.58 -18.88 -12.09
CA HIS A 552 7.20 -19.53 -10.84
C HIS A 552 6.51 -18.57 -9.87
N GLY A 553 7.15 -17.46 -9.51
CA GLY A 553 6.75 -16.61 -8.39
C GLY A 553 5.31 -16.12 -8.47
N PHE A 554 4.92 -15.46 -9.56
CA PHE A 554 3.55 -14.95 -9.71
C PHE A 554 2.51 -16.07 -9.83
N ARG A 555 2.84 -17.18 -10.48
CA ARG A 555 1.92 -18.33 -10.60
C ARG A 555 1.62 -18.95 -9.24
N ASN A 556 2.64 -19.17 -8.42
CA ASN A 556 2.49 -19.70 -7.06
C ASN A 556 1.67 -18.76 -6.17
N LEU A 557 1.91 -17.45 -6.28
CA LEU A 557 1.17 -16.45 -5.52
C LEU A 557 -0.32 -16.45 -5.88
N LEU A 558 -0.63 -16.54 -7.17
CA LEU A 558 -2.01 -16.64 -7.66
C LEU A 558 -2.68 -17.95 -7.28
N ALA A 559 -1.95 -19.08 -7.35
CA ALA A 559 -2.46 -20.39 -6.93
C ALA A 559 -2.88 -20.40 -5.45
N ARG A 560 -2.27 -19.54 -4.63
CA ARG A 560 -2.65 -19.30 -3.24
C ARG A 560 -3.81 -18.31 -3.06
N GLY A 561 -4.36 -17.77 -4.14
CA GLY A 561 -5.49 -16.82 -4.12
C GLY A 561 -5.12 -15.37 -3.76
N VAL A 562 -3.85 -14.99 -3.93
CA VAL A 562 -3.31 -13.67 -3.54
C VAL A 562 -2.86 -12.88 -4.77
N ARG A 563 -3.17 -11.58 -4.81
CA ARG A 563 -2.73 -10.72 -5.92
C ARG A 563 -1.31 -10.20 -5.71
N PRO A 564 -0.48 -10.08 -6.77
CA PRO A 564 0.81 -9.42 -6.67
C PRO A 564 0.63 -7.93 -6.35
N ASP A 565 1.60 -7.35 -5.66
CA ASP A 565 1.63 -5.90 -5.50
C ASP A 565 1.97 -5.27 -6.87
N PHE A 566 1.24 -4.24 -7.28
CA PHE A 566 1.44 -3.62 -8.60
C PHE A 566 2.89 -3.16 -8.80
N LYS A 567 3.55 -2.67 -7.73
CA LYS A 567 4.97 -2.30 -7.77
C LYS A 567 5.87 -3.48 -8.16
N MET A 568 5.64 -4.66 -7.59
CA MET A 568 6.42 -5.87 -7.94
C MET A 568 6.21 -6.27 -9.40
N ALA A 569 4.97 -6.22 -9.88
CA ALA A 569 4.64 -6.48 -11.28
C ALA A 569 5.27 -5.44 -12.22
N LEU A 570 5.23 -4.15 -11.86
CA LEU A 570 5.81 -3.05 -12.63
C LEU A 570 7.34 -3.13 -12.69
N ASP A 571 7.99 -3.48 -11.58
CA ASP A 571 9.44 -3.66 -11.52
C ASP A 571 9.85 -4.81 -12.45
N THR A 572 9.15 -5.95 -12.40
CA THR A 572 9.38 -7.07 -13.33
C THR A 572 9.11 -6.67 -14.78
N PHE A 573 8.01 -5.94 -15.06
CA PHE A 573 7.66 -5.46 -16.39
C PHE A 573 8.76 -4.61 -17.03
N ARG A 574 9.45 -3.77 -16.25
CA ARG A 574 10.48 -2.87 -16.79
C ARG A 574 11.72 -3.63 -17.28
N PHE A 575 12.08 -4.74 -16.66
CA PHE A 575 13.27 -5.52 -17.05
C PHE A 575 12.95 -6.71 -17.94
N GLY A 576 11.69 -7.12 -18.02
CA GLY A 576 11.25 -8.22 -18.87
C GLY A 576 11.31 -7.92 -20.37
N ASN A 577 11.48 -8.99 -21.13
CA ASN A 577 11.37 -9.01 -22.58
C ASN A 577 9.89 -8.87 -23.02
N LEU A 578 9.61 -8.94 -24.32
CA LEU A 578 8.25 -8.78 -24.85
C LEU A 578 7.28 -9.84 -24.30
N ASP A 579 7.70 -11.11 -24.26
CA ASP A 579 6.86 -12.21 -23.77
C ASP A 579 6.58 -12.07 -22.28
N ASP A 580 7.57 -11.68 -21.49
CA ASP A 580 7.41 -11.37 -20.07
C ASP A 580 6.40 -10.23 -19.87
N ARG A 581 6.51 -9.16 -20.66
CA ARG A 581 5.58 -8.02 -20.60
C ARG A 581 4.15 -8.41 -20.94
N LEU A 582 3.96 -9.26 -21.96
CA LEU A 582 2.65 -9.80 -22.32
C LEU A 582 2.09 -10.69 -21.20
N TYR A 583 2.93 -11.51 -20.58
CA TYR A 583 2.56 -12.29 -19.41
C TYR A 583 2.13 -11.40 -18.25
N ILE A 584 2.91 -10.38 -17.88
CA ILE A 584 2.56 -9.45 -16.80
C ILE A 584 1.28 -8.67 -17.12
N LYS A 585 1.05 -8.29 -18.38
CA LYS A 585 -0.24 -7.71 -18.80
C LYS A 585 -1.38 -8.70 -18.55
N SER A 586 -1.23 -9.96 -18.96
CA SER A 586 -2.25 -10.99 -18.74
C SER A 586 -2.52 -11.25 -17.25
N LEU A 587 -1.46 -11.23 -16.43
CA LEU A 587 -1.51 -11.36 -14.98
C LEU A 587 -2.33 -10.23 -14.36
N LEU A 588 -2.06 -8.99 -14.74
CA LEU A 588 -2.80 -7.82 -14.22
C LEU A 588 -4.25 -7.79 -14.68
N ILE A 589 -4.55 -8.32 -15.86
CA ILE A 589 -5.94 -8.51 -16.31
C ILE A 589 -6.63 -9.57 -15.44
N GLN A 590 -5.97 -10.72 -15.23
CA GLN A 590 -6.49 -11.82 -14.39
C GLN A 590 -6.74 -11.35 -12.95
N THR A 591 -5.91 -10.47 -12.39
CA THR A 591 -6.09 -9.93 -11.05
C THR A 591 -6.91 -8.63 -11.01
N ARG A 592 -7.48 -8.22 -12.15
CA ARG A 592 -8.27 -6.98 -12.33
C ARG A 592 -7.51 -5.70 -11.94
N GLN A 593 -6.19 -5.74 -11.96
CA GLN A 593 -5.30 -4.61 -11.70
C GLN A 593 -4.96 -3.82 -12.98
N TYR A 594 -5.39 -4.27 -14.16
CA TYR A 594 -5.24 -3.58 -15.44
C TYR A 594 -6.29 -2.48 -15.65
N ASN A 595 -6.43 -1.58 -14.67
CA ASN A 595 -7.27 -0.39 -14.80
C ASN A 595 -6.59 0.68 -15.67
N HIS A 596 -7.34 1.70 -16.10
CA HIS A 596 -6.83 2.74 -17.00
C HIS A 596 -5.52 3.38 -16.51
N LYS A 597 -5.40 3.70 -15.21
CA LYS A 597 -4.16 4.26 -14.65
C LYS A 597 -2.96 3.33 -14.87
N ASN A 598 -3.09 2.06 -14.49
CA ASN A 598 -2.01 1.08 -14.58
C ASN A 598 -1.72 0.71 -16.05
N GLN A 599 -2.76 0.63 -16.87
CA GLN A 599 -2.65 0.41 -18.32
C GLN A 599 -1.78 1.49 -18.98
N LYS A 600 -2.13 2.78 -18.82
CA LYS A 600 -1.35 3.89 -19.40
C LYS A 600 0.08 3.93 -18.87
N THR A 601 0.30 3.58 -17.61
CA THR A 601 1.66 3.45 -17.06
C THR A 601 2.47 2.39 -17.81
N LEU A 602 1.88 1.22 -18.10
CA LEU A 602 2.57 0.13 -18.81
C LEU A 602 2.77 0.44 -20.29
N GLU A 603 1.79 1.08 -20.94
CA GLU A 603 1.90 1.56 -22.32
C GLU A 603 3.07 2.54 -22.46
N LEU A 604 3.13 3.58 -21.64
CA LEU A 604 4.24 4.54 -21.64
C LEU A 604 5.59 3.89 -21.36
N ARG A 605 5.65 2.89 -20.49
CA ARG A 605 6.90 2.14 -20.22
C ARG A 605 7.31 1.28 -21.41
N SER A 606 6.34 0.78 -22.18
CA SER A 606 6.59 0.04 -23.41
C SER A 606 7.14 0.94 -24.51
N LEU A 607 6.79 2.23 -24.51
CA LEU A 607 7.32 3.22 -25.45
C LEU A 607 8.86 3.43 -25.37
N LYS A 608 9.52 2.90 -24.33
CA LYS A 608 10.98 2.90 -24.19
C LYS A 608 11.67 1.70 -24.85
N HIS A 609 10.93 0.89 -25.61
CA HIS A 609 11.54 -0.25 -26.29
C HIS A 609 12.51 0.24 -27.38
N PRO A 610 13.72 -0.34 -27.51
CA PRO A 610 14.73 0.12 -28.48
C PRO A 610 14.29 0.10 -29.95
N SER A 611 13.22 -0.62 -30.27
CA SER A 611 12.69 -0.75 -31.63
C SER A 611 11.68 0.34 -32.02
N LEU A 612 11.41 1.32 -31.17
CA LEU A 612 10.38 2.33 -31.42
C LEU A 612 10.98 3.61 -31.99
N GLU A 613 10.31 4.13 -33.01
CA GLU A 613 10.72 5.31 -33.77
C GLU A 613 9.92 6.55 -33.37
N LYS A 614 10.31 7.71 -33.92
CA LYS A 614 9.70 9.02 -33.63
C LYS A 614 8.21 9.02 -34.01
N GLU A 615 7.87 8.36 -35.12
CA GLU A 615 6.53 8.22 -35.68
C GLU A 615 5.59 7.43 -34.75
N ASP A 616 6.12 6.43 -34.03
CA ASP A 616 5.34 5.65 -33.07
C ASP A 616 4.94 6.50 -31.86
N LEU A 617 5.84 7.38 -31.41
CA LEU A 617 5.57 8.33 -30.33
C LEU A 617 4.50 9.35 -30.75
N LEU A 618 4.61 9.87 -31.98
CA LEU A 618 3.60 10.79 -32.55
C LEU A 618 2.23 10.11 -32.65
N ARG A 619 2.16 8.89 -33.17
CA ARG A 619 0.91 8.13 -33.26
C ARG A 619 0.30 7.90 -31.89
N TYR A 620 1.13 7.57 -30.90
CA TYR A 620 0.67 7.41 -29.52
C TYR A 620 0.16 8.73 -28.94
N PHE A 621 0.85 9.85 -29.17
CA PHE A 621 0.43 11.18 -28.74
C PHE A 621 -0.94 11.54 -29.30
N GLU A 622 -1.13 11.46 -30.62
CA GLU A 622 -2.40 11.82 -31.24
C GLU A 622 -3.58 10.97 -30.75
N THR A 623 -3.33 9.71 -30.42
CA THR A 623 -4.37 8.80 -29.94
C THR A 623 -4.67 8.99 -28.45
N ASN A 624 -3.71 9.44 -27.63
CA ASN A 624 -3.78 9.33 -26.17
C ASN A 624 -3.57 10.62 -25.38
N LYS A 625 -3.26 11.77 -26.00
CA LYS A 625 -2.94 13.03 -25.30
C LYS A 625 -3.97 13.41 -24.22
N ASP A 626 -5.25 13.23 -24.50
CA ASP A 626 -6.36 13.58 -23.60
C ASP A 626 -6.68 12.48 -22.56
N GLN A 627 -5.97 11.35 -22.58
CA GLN A 627 -6.18 10.20 -21.69
C GLN A 627 -5.05 10.04 -20.66
N LEU A 628 -4.12 11.00 -20.56
CA LEU A 628 -2.99 10.92 -19.64
C LEU A 628 -3.27 11.75 -18.38
N ASN A 629 -3.00 11.17 -17.20
CA ASN A 629 -2.93 11.94 -15.95
C ASN A 629 -1.61 12.71 -15.87
N ASP A 630 -1.44 13.63 -14.92
CA ASP A 630 -0.28 14.53 -14.94
C ASP A 630 1.06 13.79 -14.70
N SER A 631 1.07 12.66 -13.98
CA SER A 631 2.28 11.84 -13.85
C SER A 631 2.66 11.15 -15.16
N HIS A 632 1.66 10.72 -15.93
CA HIS A 632 1.84 10.18 -17.27
C HIS A 632 2.35 11.27 -18.22
N LYS A 633 1.78 12.48 -18.16
CA LYS A 633 2.22 13.64 -18.95
C LYS A 633 3.68 13.97 -18.66
N PHE A 634 4.08 14.12 -17.40
CA PHE A 634 5.48 14.36 -17.01
C PHE A 634 6.45 13.31 -17.56
N TYR A 635 6.03 12.04 -17.53
CA TYR A 635 6.85 10.96 -18.06
C TYR A 635 6.96 11.00 -19.59
N PHE A 636 5.85 11.30 -20.26
CA PHE A 636 5.78 11.31 -21.73
C PHE A 636 6.47 12.53 -22.34
N VAL A 637 6.31 13.72 -21.75
CA VAL A 637 7.02 14.95 -22.15
C VAL A 637 8.51 14.71 -22.25
N ARG A 638 9.12 14.05 -21.25
CA ARG A 638 10.55 13.71 -21.30
C ARG A 638 10.90 12.84 -22.51
N MET A 639 10.07 11.85 -22.84
CA MET A 639 10.31 10.99 -23.99
C MET A 639 10.16 11.75 -25.31
N LEU A 640 9.18 12.65 -25.42
CA LEU A 640 8.98 13.49 -26.60
C LEU A 640 10.18 14.43 -26.81
N MET A 641 10.67 15.05 -25.74
CA MET A 641 11.88 15.89 -25.79
C MET A 641 13.11 15.10 -26.24
N ASP A 642 13.29 13.86 -25.76
CA ASP A 642 14.42 13.01 -26.16
C ASP A 642 14.41 12.69 -27.68
N TYR A 643 13.26 12.80 -28.35
CA TYR A 643 13.07 12.57 -29.80
C TYR A 643 12.81 13.87 -30.61
N ASP A 644 13.05 15.04 -30.00
CA ASP A 644 12.87 16.35 -30.64
C ASP A 644 11.44 16.58 -31.15
N LEU A 645 10.45 16.24 -30.33
CA LEU A 645 9.01 16.49 -30.51
C LEU A 645 8.55 17.59 -29.53
N LEU A 646 8.98 18.82 -29.80
CA LEU A 646 8.87 19.93 -28.85
C LEU A 646 7.45 20.52 -28.77
N GLU A 647 6.70 20.56 -29.88
CA GLU A 647 5.33 21.09 -29.90
C GLU A 647 4.38 20.18 -29.10
N GLU A 648 4.49 18.86 -29.29
CA GLU A 648 3.70 17.87 -28.56
C GLU A 648 4.08 17.86 -27.08
N ALA A 649 5.37 18.02 -26.76
CA ALA A 649 5.84 18.17 -25.39
C ALA A 649 5.26 19.44 -24.73
N LYS A 650 5.19 20.56 -25.47
CA LYS A 650 4.61 21.83 -25.03
C LYS A 650 3.12 21.72 -24.76
N PHE A 651 2.37 21.11 -25.67
CA PHE A 651 0.95 20.85 -25.46
C PHE A 651 0.68 20.07 -24.16
N LEU A 652 1.45 19.01 -23.90
CA LEU A 652 1.26 18.22 -22.68
C LEU A 652 1.64 18.96 -21.41
N ILE A 653 2.74 19.72 -21.40
CA ILE A 653 3.20 20.40 -20.19
C ILE A 653 2.29 21.58 -19.82
N ASP A 654 1.77 22.30 -20.81
CA ASP A 654 0.85 23.42 -20.62
C ASP A 654 -0.52 22.93 -20.11
N SER A 655 -0.91 21.70 -20.45
CA SER A 655 -2.13 21.06 -19.93
C SER A 655 -2.06 20.62 -18.46
N ILE A 656 -0.92 20.82 -17.77
CA ILE A 656 -0.75 20.48 -16.35
C ILE A 656 -1.06 21.70 -15.49
N ASP A 657 -2.09 21.60 -14.66
CA ASP A 657 -2.49 22.64 -13.70
C ASP A 657 -1.48 22.76 -12.55
N ASP A 658 -0.93 23.97 -12.36
CA ASP A 658 0.08 24.30 -11.36
C ASP A 658 -0.46 24.37 -9.92
N SER A 659 -1.76 24.63 -9.77
CA SER A 659 -2.38 24.88 -8.46
C SER A 659 -2.35 23.66 -7.55
N TYR A 660 -2.33 22.45 -8.13
CA TYR A 660 -2.40 21.19 -7.40
C TYR A 660 -1.09 20.39 -7.35
N LEU A 661 0.00 20.92 -7.92
CA LEU A 661 1.30 20.25 -7.91
C LEU A 661 2.00 20.39 -6.55
N ASN A 662 2.61 19.31 -6.08
CA ASN A 662 3.56 19.40 -4.95
C ASN A 662 4.86 20.08 -5.40
N ASP A 663 5.66 20.54 -4.43
CA ASP A 663 6.89 21.31 -4.68
C ASP A 663 7.85 20.57 -5.62
N LYS A 664 7.98 19.25 -5.47
CA LYS A 664 8.77 18.40 -6.36
C LYS A 664 8.28 18.48 -7.81
N ASN A 665 6.98 18.32 -8.04
CA ASN A 665 6.43 18.33 -9.39
C ASN A 665 6.50 19.74 -10.00
N LYS A 666 6.36 20.80 -9.19
CA LYS A 666 6.62 22.18 -9.62
C LYS A 666 8.07 22.35 -10.08
N MET A 667 9.04 21.95 -9.26
CA MET A 667 10.47 21.94 -9.62
C MET A 667 10.74 21.11 -10.89
N PHE A 668 10.08 19.97 -11.03
CA PHE A 668 10.25 19.11 -12.20
C PHE A 668 9.67 19.73 -13.47
N LYS A 669 8.49 20.38 -13.39
CA LYS A 669 7.85 21.09 -14.50
C LYS A 669 8.76 22.19 -15.04
N ILE A 670 9.28 23.06 -14.18
CA ILE A 670 10.15 24.17 -14.59
C ILE A 670 11.42 23.69 -15.26
N ILE A 671 12.05 22.64 -14.74
CA ILE A 671 13.24 22.07 -15.40
C ILE A 671 12.92 21.56 -16.81
N LEU A 672 11.73 20.99 -17.04
CA LEU A 672 11.31 20.58 -18.38
C LEU A 672 11.01 21.78 -19.27
N GLU A 673 10.26 22.77 -18.78
CA GLU A 673 9.96 24.01 -19.51
C GLU A 673 11.23 24.74 -19.94
N LEU A 674 12.20 24.94 -19.02
CA LEU A 674 13.48 25.58 -19.33
C LEU A 674 14.28 24.81 -20.38
N ARG A 675 14.31 23.48 -20.29
CA ARG A 675 15.00 22.65 -21.28
C ARG A 675 14.33 22.73 -22.65
N MET A 676 13.00 22.72 -22.70
CA MET A 676 12.26 22.85 -23.95
C MET A 676 12.50 24.21 -24.61
N CYS A 677 12.38 25.30 -23.86
CA CYS A 677 12.65 26.65 -24.36
C CYS A 677 14.10 26.75 -24.88
N MET A 678 15.06 26.19 -24.14
CA MET A 678 16.45 26.12 -24.58
C MET A 678 16.62 25.30 -25.87
N MET A 679 15.92 24.17 -26.04
CA MET A 679 15.96 23.36 -27.26
C MET A 679 15.37 24.11 -28.46
N ALA A 680 14.21 24.75 -28.28
CA ALA A 680 13.51 25.56 -29.28
C ALA A 680 14.21 26.89 -29.62
N ASN A 681 15.20 27.31 -28.81
CA ASN A 681 15.81 28.64 -28.84
C ASN A 681 14.85 29.80 -28.49
N ASP A 682 13.80 29.52 -27.72
CA ASP A 682 12.84 30.51 -27.25
C ASP A 682 13.33 31.12 -25.91
N PHE A 683 14.24 32.09 -25.99
CA PHE A 683 14.88 32.68 -24.82
C PHE A 683 13.94 33.62 -24.03
N GLU A 684 12.95 34.20 -24.69
CA GLU A 684 11.94 35.06 -24.06
C GLU A 684 11.03 34.23 -23.15
N SER A 685 10.43 33.15 -23.66
CA SER A 685 9.64 32.23 -22.85
C SER A 685 10.47 31.62 -21.72
N MET A 686 11.75 31.31 -21.96
CA MET A 686 12.64 30.80 -20.91
C MET A 686 12.82 31.83 -19.77
N ALA A 687 12.96 33.11 -20.11
CA ALA A 687 13.05 34.18 -19.14
C ALA A 687 11.74 34.38 -18.36
N GLU A 688 10.59 34.26 -19.04
CA GLU A 688 9.27 34.31 -18.40
C GLU A 688 9.07 33.18 -17.39
N VAL A 689 9.43 31.94 -17.76
CA VAL A 689 9.36 30.77 -16.87
C VAL A 689 10.17 31.00 -15.59
N LEU A 690 11.37 31.56 -15.70
CA LEU A 690 12.20 31.91 -14.52
C LEU A 690 11.53 32.95 -13.62
N THR A 691 10.90 33.98 -14.21
CA THR A 691 10.21 35.01 -13.43
C THR A 691 8.91 34.53 -12.80
N ARG A 692 8.22 33.58 -13.44
CA ARG A 692 6.96 33.00 -12.95
C ARG A 692 7.16 32.13 -11.72
N PHE A 693 8.32 31.50 -11.57
CA PHE A 693 8.59 30.64 -10.41
C PHE A 693 8.98 31.45 -9.18
N LYS A 694 8.05 31.55 -8.23
CA LYS A 694 8.26 32.23 -6.95
C LYS A 694 9.06 31.35 -6.00
N LEU A 695 10.37 31.60 -5.92
CA LEU A 695 11.27 30.92 -4.98
C LEU A 695 11.01 31.29 -3.51
N HIS A 696 10.45 32.48 -3.25
CA HIS A 696 10.27 33.06 -1.92
C HIS A 696 8.86 32.90 -1.33
N ASP A 697 8.02 32.04 -1.90
CA ASP A 697 6.77 31.69 -1.22
C ASP A 697 7.13 30.90 0.06
N ASP A 698 6.64 31.35 1.23
CA ASP A 698 7.00 30.92 2.60
C ASP A 698 6.89 29.41 2.90
N GLN A 699 6.48 28.59 1.92
CA GLN A 699 6.20 27.16 2.09
C GLN A 699 6.87 26.27 1.04
N LEU A 700 7.69 26.78 0.12
CA LEU A 700 8.29 25.97 -0.94
C LEU A 700 9.58 25.28 -0.47
N TYR A 701 9.60 23.95 -0.44
CA TYR A 701 10.83 23.18 -0.24
C TYR A 701 11.66 23.15 -1.53
N ILE A 702 12.96 23.47 -1.42
CA ILE A 702 13.91 23.44 -2.54
C ILE A 702 14.89 22.27 -2.40
N SER A 703 14.97 21.46 -3.45
CA SER A 703 15.91 20.34 -3.52
C SER A 703 17.21 20.74 -4.22
N PRO A 704 18.39 20.18 -3.83
CA PRO A 704 19.62 20.29 -4.61
C PRO A 704 19.49 19.83 -6.06
N TYR A 705 18.47 19.02 -6.37
CA TYR A 705 18.10 18.69 -7.74
C TYR A 705 17.88 19.94 -8.60
N LEU A 706 17.14 20.93 -8.09
CA LEU A 706 16.83 22.16 -8.84
C LEU A 706 18.13 22.86 -9.23
N LEU A 707 19.02 23.08 -8.25
CA LEU A 707 20.33 23.69 -8.45
C LEU A 707 21.18 22.95 -9.50
N ASN A 708 21.31 21.63 -9.35
CA ASN A 708 22.14 20.82 -10.25
C ASN A 708 21.60 20.86 -11.68
N GLN A 709 20.28 20.82 -11.85
CA GLN A 709 19.67 20.87 -13.17
C GLN A 709 19.77 22.26 -13.80
N THR A 710 19.56 23.33 -13.04
CA THR A 710 19.73 24.70 -13.56
C THR A 710 21.19 25.00 -13.91
N LEU A 711 22.17 24.48 -13.16
CA LEU A 711 23.59 24.56 -13.53
C LEU A 711 23.90 23.81 -14.83
N ASN A 712 23.29 22.64 -15.04
CA ASN A 712 23.44 21.91 -16.31
C ASN A 712 22.84 22.70 -17.49
N ILE A 713 21.68 23.33 -17.28
CA ILE A 713 21.02 24.17 -18.28
C ILE A 713 21.86 25.43 -18.55
N GLU A 714 22.43 26.06 -17.53
CA GLU A 714 23.30 27.24 -17.66
C GLU A 714 24.53 26.92 -18.51
N ASN A 715 25.21 25.81 -18.22
CA ASN A 715 26.36 25.36 -19.01
C ASN A 715 25.96 25.05 -20.47
N ALA A 716 24.81 24.41 -20.68
CA ALA A 716 24.32 24.10 -22.01
C ALA A 716 23.97 25.38 -22.79
N LEU A 717 23.28 26.32 -22.17
CA LEU A 717 22.92 27.62 -22.74
C LEU A 717 24.16 28.45 -23.07
N TYR A 718 25.12 28.56 -22.14
CA TYR A 718 26.38 29.26 -22.36
C TYR A 718 27.15 28.68 -23.55
N ASN A 719 27.28 27.36 -23.61
CA ASN A 719 27.96 26.69 -24.72
C ASN A 719 27.22 26.90 -26.06
N LYS A 720 25.89 26.90 -26.04
CA LYS A 720 25.05 27.14 -27.22
C LYS A 720 25.22 28.57 -27.75
N LEU A 721 25.17 29.57 -26.87
CA LEU A 721 25.39 30.98 -27.20
C LEU A 721 26.80 31.24 -27.73
N ARG A 722 27.82 30.56 -27.18
CA ARG A 722 29.21 30.70 -27.63
C ARG A 722 29.46 30.04 -28.98
N LYS A 723 28.91 28.84 -29.23
CA LYS A 723 29.12 28.09 -30.48
C LYS A 723 28.35 28.70 -31.66
N ASN A 724 27.14 29.20 -31.42
CA ASN A 724 26.27 29.71 -32.47
C ASN A 724 26.38 31.24 -32.63
N GLN A 725 27.42 31.85 -32.09
CA GLN A 725 27.61 33.30 -32.07
C GLN A 725 27.73 33.93 -33.48
N GLN A 726 28.10 33.12 -34.48
CA GLN A 726 28.21 33.55 -35.89
C GLN A 726 26.96 33.24 -36.72
N THR A 727 26.06 32.39 -36.21
CA THR A 727 24.89 31.86 -36.95
C THR A 727 23.55 32.34 -36.39
N MET A 728 23.51 32.87 -35.16
CA MET A 728 22.31 33.48 -34.59
C MET A 728 22.23 34.97 -34.92
N ASP A 729 21.00 35.44 -35.11
CA ASP A 729 20.69 36.86 -35.25
C ASP A 729 21.10 37.64 -33.99
N GLN A 730 21.42 38.92 -34.14
CA GLN A 730 21.88 39.78 -33.06
C GLN A 730 20.83 39.93 -31.96
N GLU A 731 19.55 40.11 -32.31
CA GLU A 731 18.45 40.22 -31.34
C GLU A 731 18.31 38.95 -30.50
N MET A 732 18.34 37.79 -31.17
CA MET A 732 18.27 36.47 -30.53
C MET A 732 19.47 36.23 -29.60
N LEU A 733 20.66 36.69 -29.99
CA LEU A 733 21.86 36.59 -29.18
C LEU A 733 21.84 37.51 -27.95
N ILE A 734 21.24 38.70 -28.06
CA ILE A 734 20.99 39.61 -26.93
C ILE A 734 19.99 38.96 -25.96
N SER A 735 18.84 38.52 -26.46
CA SER A 735 17.81 37.84 -25.66
C SER A 735 18.36 36.60 -24.94
N GLY A 736 19.20 35.81 -25.63
CA GLY A 736 19.90 34.67 -25.03
C GLY A 736 20.87 35.04 -23.90
N LYS A 737 21.62 36.14 -24.04
CA LYS A 737 22.52 36.65 -22.98
C LYS A 737 21.74 37.16 -21.77
N ASP A 738 20.64 37.86 -21.99
CA ASP A 738 19.77 38.37 -20.92
C ASP A 738 19.12 37.21 -20.16
N CYS A 739 18.63 36.20 -20.88
CA CYS A 739 18.11 34.97 -20.29
C CYS A 739 19.18 34.23 -19.46
N LEU A 740 20.41 34.11 -19.98
CA LEU A 740 21.54 33.53 -19.24
C LEU A 740 21.81 34.28 -17.94
N MET A 741 21.71 35.61 -17.95
CA MET A 741 21.89 36.41 -16.73
C MET A 741 20.78 36.18 -15.71
N LYS A 742 19.51 36.15 -16.14
CA LYS A 742 18.38 35.78 -15.28
C LYS A 742 18.54 34.39 -14.68
N LEU A 743 18.99 33.41 -15.47
CA LEU A 743 19.24 32.05 -14.98
C LEU A 743 20.34 32.01 -13.92
N ARG A 744 21.41 32.81 -14.08
CA ARG A 744 22.49 32.92 -13.08
C ARG A 744 22.03 33.55 -11.77
N LEU A 745 21.18 34.58 -11.83
CA LEU A 745 20.55 35.17 -10.65
C LEU A 745 19.70 34.14 -9.92
N PHE A 746 18.83 33.44 -10.65
CA PHE A 746 18.01 32.35 -10.13
C PHE A 746 18.84 31.25 -9.44
N ILE A 747 19.96 30.85 -10.05
CA ILE A 747 20.90 29.89 -9.45
C ILE A 747 21.49 30.42 -8.14
N GLY A 748 21.81 31.72 -8.09
CA GLY A 748 22.27 32.39 -6.87
C GLY A 748 21.25 32.30 -5.75
N ASP A 749 19.99 32.63 -6.04
CA ASP A 749 18.88 32.59 -5.07
C ASP A 749 18.65 31.17 -4.54
N VAL A 750 18.67 30.17 -5.43
CA VAL A 750 18.55 28.75 -5.06
C VAL A 750 19.70 28.31 -4.15
N LYS A 751 20.93 28.76 -4.40
CA LYS A 751 22.09 28.44 -3.53
C LYS A 751 21.92 29.03 -2.14
N LEU A 752 21.56 30.31 -2.05
CA LEU A 752 21.35 30.99 -0.77
C LEU A 752 20.30 30.27 0.09
N LEU A 753 19.20 29.83 -0.52
CA LEU A 753 18.16 29.06 0.17
C LEU A 753 18.67 27.69 0.65
N LEU A 754 19.44 26.98 -0.18
CA LEU A 754 20.01 25.69 0.18
C LEU A 754 21.07 25.78 1.29
N GLU A 755 21.84 26.86 1.33
CA GLU A 755 22.83 27.16 2.37
C GLU A 755 22.16 27.53 3.70
N LYS A 756 21.09 28.34 3.64
CA LYS A 756 20.28 28.68 4.82
C LYS A 756 19.68 27.42 5.46
N ASP A 757 19.08 26.55 4.66
CA ASP A 757 18.56 25.26 5.12
C ASP A 757 19.64 24.41 5.82
N GLU A 758 20.89 24.45 5.34
CA GLU A 758 21.99 23.68 5.92
C GLU A 758 22.41 24.22 7.29
N GLN A 759 22.40 25.54 7.47
CA GLN A 759 22.66 26.18 8.76
C GLN A 759 21.57 25.88 9.79
N GLU A 760 20.30 25.83 9.36
CA GLU A 760 19.14 25.64 10.23
C GLU A 760 18.83 24.15 10.51
N MET A 761 19.36 23.23 9.72
CA MET A 761 18.98 21.81 9.77
C MET A 761 19.24 21.15 11.12
N THR A 762 20.41 21.38 11.71
CA THR A 762 20.76 20.79 13.02
C THR A 762 19.76 21.22 14.08
N GLN A 763 19.38 22.50 14.07
CA GLN A 763 18.38 23.05 14.99
C GLN A 763 17.00 22.45 14.75
N LEU A 764 16.61 22.22 13.50
CA LEU A 764 15.35 21.56 13.15
C LEU A 764 15.30 20.11 13.63
N ILE A 765 16.39 19.36 13.47
CA ILE A 765 16.52 17.98 13.95
C ILE A 765 16.42 17.95 15.47
N ASP A 766 17.19 18.79 16.17
CA ASP A 766 17.19 18.85 17.64
C ASP A 766 15.82 19.30 18.17
N LYS A 767 15.16 20.29 17.53
CA LYS A 767 13.78 20.70 17.84
C LYS A 767 12.81 19.53 17.67
N THR A 768 12.96 18.74 16.62
CA THR A 768 12.10 17.58 16.36
C THR A 768 12.24 16.54 17.48
N ILE A 769 13.48 16.19 17.86
CA ILE A 769 13.73 15.23 18.95
C ILE A 769 13.20 15.78 20.29
N SER A 770 13.35 17.07 20.56
CA SER A 770 12.80 17.73 21.76
C SER A 770 11.27 17.63 21.82
N ILE A 771 10.56 17.91 20.72
CA ILE A 771 9.10 17.78 20.65
C ILE A 771 8.68 16.32 20.87
N LEU A 772 9.36 15.36 20.23
CA LEU A 772 9.07 13.94 20.42
C LEU A 772 9.30 13.47 21.86
N ASN A 773 10.34 13.99 22.52
CA ASN A 773 10.61 13.74 23.94
C ASN A 773 9.48 14.24 24.82
N GLN A 774 9.12 15.53 24.69
CA GLN A 774 8.03 16.13 25.46
C GLN A 774 6.72 15.37 25.25
N TRP A 775 6.43 14.99 24.01
CA TRP A 775 5.21 14.25 23.69
C TRP A 775 5.19 12.85 24.32
N LYS A 776 6.34 12.15 24.33
CA LYS A 776 6.51 10.84 24.98
C LYS A 776 6.40 10.93 26.50
N GLU A 777 6.86 12.04 27.11
CA GLU A 777 6.80 12.27 28.56
C GLU A 777 5.39 12.66 29.02
N ASN A 778 4.69 13.50 28.26
CA ASN A 778 3.30 13.92 28.56
C ASN A 778 2.27 12.79 28.41
N GLY A 779 2.62 11.72 27.70
CA GLY A 779 1.78 10.53 27.49
C GLY A 779 1.95 9.41 28.51
N LYS A 780 2.78 9.62 29.55
CA LYS A 780 2.85 8.77 30.75
C LYS A 780 1.95 9.33 31.83
#